data_AF-A0A495VL92-F1
#
_entry.id   AF-A0A495VL92-F1
#
_cell.length_a   1.000
_cell.length_b   1.000
_cell.length_c   1.000
_cell.angle_alpha   90.00
_cell.angle_beta   90.00
_cell.angle_gamma   90.00
#
_symmetry.space_group_name_H-M   'P 1'
#
loop_
_entity.id
_entity.type
_entity.pdbx_description
1 polymer ?
#
loop_
_entity_poly.entity_id
_entity_poly.type
_entity_poly.pdbx_seq_one_letter_code
_entity_poly.pdbx_strand_id
1 'polypeptide(L)'
;MKNNLLKNVLVAALFCSSGNYLSATDLYLSSAGNDTNNGLSAETPVKTLSRAFTLAENGDEIHVLDFIDISAEPKKEGSTSNNDIKVDGSTSFELGGITYATWNVQGKNGVRPLDKSLKIIGKSAETCGFVGNGTTRLIRIDSFNQSIEFANLSFREGNSIPMGNDFGGAVYIRNASASFTDCVFDGNSADGRGGAAVYALLEQDRFSVSFTGCSFSDNTTGKGNGAVAHILGGKNILFKECLFENNTTTGLGGVFFVQGDLMLRVEKSVFKNNTAKDGGVFAFLDNAAKNTGAYFEGCAFLYNSVTEHGGAVYVDNKTTGSTCDLSFINTTFYGNHAASFGGTIMMNNGKDGSVLNLVNCTITRNTSAFGGATPQAGIRVTAGAANTVIYNIYNSIIENNYLKDDPTKVLDMSVQGNDSYLIDGKNFNLKNSFLGRLLADHGYTSPLENENYINYNGGSIAGLAIDPDQYIATQNSVPVYTTSPAYRQGNAEFLQDLGIMTDQLGAIRSFANGRCASGAIETPLTPGGGEGESSVYEHFIIYGQSLSTGHQSYPSMSTESLEGNYMIGDQVWINLGNTTFDKFNPLKASLAISDKNSAKTKNGGIAECPIVAAVNHLRLKLNDPDVKYVATSTGTGGKTIEQLSKHCTNGYLYNDFKYAMFYGAKISRELNSVISCPAIIWMQGEYNYTSDSEKGLTPGVPNTTDKNEYKALLYKLKNDMQQDVMNSYAQNEKPLFITYQTGAQYTRGKTLEIGMAQLETANENEDMICAGPVYPMTDRGGHLDANGYRWYGEMLGKAYYRTKVLGQRFVPLQPIEISRTDNAKEIKIRFLVPKLPLVLDDWTVQKKTDYGFRVYNDNAQQTITNIRIEGDCVYLTCAQDLSGVVEVNYAGDGANGGHGNLRDSDDYEAYYKYIDHDKKNPDNSYFYPRDKENDNYVTLRPDYEPKTQSGEIIYDQPYPLYNFSVAFYYKLDKGEQNYKVPNLDDITDSAEAVQVSGASLHQAGNSILLKGIKTPVQVKLYSLSGSLLQIIDAPQAGLYSLNDFNKGIYIAKAVIDGNPCTLKISIR
;
A
#
# COMPACT_ATOMS: atom_id res chain seq x y z
N MET A 1 20.92 -35.49 11.66
CA MET A 1 20.51 -35.44 13.09
C MET A 1 20.59 -36.82 13.71
N LYS A 2 21.68 -37.12 14.45
CA LYS A 2 21.89 -38.18 15.47
C LYS A 2 23.41 -38.36 15.61
N ASN A 3 23.99 -37.86 16.71
CA ASN A 3 25.34 -38.15 17.28
C ASN A 3 26.14 -36.96 17.86
N ASN A 4 25.51 -35.91 18.37
CA ASN A 4 26.23 -34.89 19.18
C ASN A 4 25.69 -34.68 20.61
N LEU A 5 24.77 -35.52 21.09
CA LEU A 5 24.19 -35.36 22.44
C LEU A 5 24.98 -36.04 23.58
N LEU A 6 26.02 -36.84 23.30
CA LEU A 6 26.72 -37.62 24.34
C LEU A 6 28.04 -37.04 24.87
N LYS A 7 28.54 -35.91 24.34
CA LYS A 7 29.79 -35.29 24.84
C LYS A 7 29.60 -34.19 25.89
N ASN A 8 28.41 -33.62 26.00
CA ASN A 8 28.14 -32.54 26.97
C ASN A 8 27.60 -33.05 28.33
N VAL A 9 27.29 -34.34 28.46
CA VAL A 9 26.81 -34.92 29.73
C VAL A 9 27.95 -35.46 30.61
N LEU A 10 29.16 -35.67 30.06
CA LEU A 10 30.27 -36.24 30.83
C LEU A 10 31.21 -35.20 31.49
N VAL A 11 31.08 -33.90 31.20
CA VAL A 11 31.89 -32.85 31.84
C VAL A 11 31.20 -32.27 33.09
N ALA A 12 29.88 -32.45 33.23
CA ALA A 12 29.14 -32.04 34.41
C ALA A 12 29.28 -32.98 35.62
N ALA A 13 29.84 -34.19 35.44
CA ALA A 13 29.90 -35.22 36.48
C ALA A 13 31.25 -35.32 37.23
N LEU A 14 32.22 -34.44 36.97
CA LEU A 14 33.57 -34.51 37.55
C LEU A 14 33.93 -33.40 38.57
N PHE A 15 32.96 -32.60 38.99
CA PHE A 15 33.12 -31.61 40.08
C PHE A 15 32.30 -31.94 41.35
N CYS A 16 31.95 -33.21 41.57
CA CYS A 16 31.46 -33.67 42.87
C CYS A 16 32.64 -34.08 43.76
N SER A 17 33.38 -33.11 44.30
CA SER A 17 34.26 -33.35 45.45
C SER A 17 34.20 -32.18 46.43
N SER A 18 33.43 -32.40 47.49
CA SER A 18 33.54 -31.80 48.84
C SER A 18 33.80 -30.30 48.93
N GLY A 19 32.72 -29.52 48.90
CA GLY A 19 32.62 -28.22 49.58
C GLY A 19 31.23 -28.15 50.23
N ASN A 20 31.17 -27.84 51.51
CA ASN A 20 29.91 -27.63 52.22
C ASN A 20 29.12 -26.53 51.50
N TYR A 21 27.99 -26.86 50.87
CA TYR A 21 27.00 -25.86 50.47
C TYR A 21 26.34 -25.34 51.75
N LEU A 22 26.84 -24.20 52.26
CA LEU A 22 26.05 -23.37 53.15
C LEU A 22 24.80 -22.92 52.37
N SER A 23 23.63 -23.03 52.99
CA SER A 23 22.39 -22.50 52.42
C SER A 23 22.52 -20.98 52.28
N ALA A 24 22.07 -20.45 51.14
CA ALA A 24 21.90 -19.01 50.94
C ALA A 24 21.18 -18.39 52.15
N THR A 25 21.74 -17.32 52.69
CA THR A 25 21.22 -16.62 53.87
C THR A 25 20.79 -15.21 53.48
N ASP A 26 19.72 -14.73 54.12
CA ASP A 26 19.23 -13.36 53.96
C ASP A 26 20.02 -12.39 54.85
N LEU A 27 20.56 -11.35 54.24
CA LEU A 27 21.17 -10.20 54.91
C LEU A 27 20.31 -8.95 54.70
N TYR A 28 20.14 -8.14 55.73
CA TYR A 28 19.32 -6.93 55.69
C TYR A 28 20.15 -5.67 55.84
N LEU A 29 19.94 -4.71 54.93
CA LEU A 29 20.65 -3.43 54.84
C LEU A 29 19.65 -2.27 54.93
N SER A 30 19.89 -1.32 55.83
CA SER A 30 19.05 -0.12 55.99
C SER A 30 19.86 1.08 56.47
N SER A 31 19.50 2.28 56.01
CA SER A 31 20.04 3.57 56.45
C SER A 31 19.93 3.79 57.97
N ALA A 32 18.92 3.21 58.60
CA ALA A 32 18.68 3.24 60.05
C ALA A 32 19.40 2.11 60.82
N GLY A 33 20.12 1.23 60.12
CA GLY A 33 20.82 0.09 60.69
C GLY A 33 22.09 0.45 61.48
N ASN A 34 22.81 -0.58 61.91
CA ASN A 34 24.10 -0.44 62.60
C ASN A 34 25.07 -1.54 62.15
N ASP A 35 26.28 -1.17 61.76
CA ASP A 35 27.29 -2.11 61.24
C ASP A 35 27.86 -3.07 62.30
N THR A 36 27.58 -2.84 63.58
CA THR A 36 27.84 -3.84 64.64
C THR A 36 26.88 -5.02 64.59
N ASN A 37 25.75 -4.91 63.89
CA ASN A 37 24.79 -6.00 63.72
C ASN A 37 25.36 -7.09 62.79
N ASN A 38 24.82 -8.31 62.89
CA ASN A 38 25.15 -9.41 61.99
C ASN A 38 24.33 -9.40 60.69
N GLY A 39 23.31 -8.54 60.58
CA GLY A 39 22.49 -8.38 59.39
C GLY A 39 21.50 -9.52 59.12
N LEU A 40 21.35 -10.52 59.99
CA LEU A 40 20.53 -11.72 59.74
C LEU A 40 19.02 -11.51 60.03
N SER A 41 18.59 -10.30 60.35
CA SER A 41 17.19 -9.93 60.60
C SER A 41 16.90 -8.50 60.16
N ALA A 42 15.71 -8.26 59.62
CA ALA A 42 15.21 -6.94 59.23
C ALA A 42 15.06 -5.97 60.43
N GLU A 43 14.97 -6.48 61.66
CA GLU A 43 14.94 -5.65 62.88
C GLU A 43 16.34 -5.17 63.30
N THR A 44 17.38 -5.88 62.88
CA THR A 44 18.79 -5.56 63.17
C THR A 44 19.63 -5.53 61.89
N PRO A 45 19.29 -4.66 60.91
CA PRO A 45 20.01 -4.59 59.66
C PRO A 45 21.40 -3.97 59.87
N VAL A 46 22.33 -4.28 58.97
CA VAL A 46 23.58 -3.51 58.87
C VAL A 46 23.30 -2.16 58.23
N LYS A 47 24.18 -1.18 58.47
CA LYS A 47 23.97 0.21 58.02
C LYS A 47 24.54 0.47 56.63
N THR A 48 25.72 -0.08 56.36
CA THR A 48 26.51 0.23 55.17
C THR A 48 26.56 -0.95 54.21
N LEU A 49 26.60 -0.64 52.92
CA LEU A 49 26.75 -1.64 51.86
C LEU A 49 28.12 -2.32 51.96
N SER A 50 29.16 -1.59 52.34
CA SER A 50 30.50 -2.11 52.61
C SER A 50 30.48 -3.20 53.68
N ARG A 51 29.66 -3.03 54.73
CA ARG A 51 29.48 -4.06 55.76
C ARG A 51 28.70 -5.25 55.23
N ALA A 52 27.60 -5.01 54.52
CA ALA A 52 26.79 -6.07 53.92
C ALA A 52 27.64 -6.99 53.02
N PHE A 53 28.44 -6.43 52.11
CA PHE A 53 29.35 -7.22 51.25
C PHE A 53 30.49 -7.89 52.01
N THR A 54 30.91 -7.34 53.15
CA THR A 54 31.93 -7.98 53.99
C THR A 54 31.37 -9.24 54.68
N LEU A 55 30.08 -9.24 55.02
CA LEU A 55 29.42 -10.36 55.72
C LEU A 55 28.85 -11.41 54.77
N ALA A 56 28.41 -11.02 53.57
CA ALA A 56 27.76 -11.91 52.62
C ALA A 56 28.69 -13.04 52.15
N GLU A 57 28.16 -14.24 52.04
CA GLU A 57 28.81 -15.44 51.48
C GLU A 57 28.25 -15.79 50.10
N ASN A 58 28.87 -16.79 49.44
CA ASN A 58 28.42 -17.26 48.12
C ASN A 58 26.98 -17.76 48.18
N GLY A 59 26.12 -17.17 47.35
CA GLY A 59 24.70 -17.50 47.21
C GLY A 59 23.76 -16.64 48.03
N ASP A 60 24.26 -15.75 48.89
CA ASP A 60 23.44 -14.94 49.78
C ASP A 60 22.62 -13.85 49.06
N GLU A 61 21.52 -13.45 49.71
CA GLU A 61 20.64 -12.37 49.25
C GLU A 61 20.71 -11.18 50.23
N ILE A 62 20.97 -9.98 49.71
CA ILE A 62 21.01 -8.73 50.47
C ILE A 62 19.73 -7.95 50.21
N HIS A 63 18.86 -7.89 51.19
CA HIS A 63 17.60 -7.15 51.20
C HIS A 63 17.84 -5.70 51.61
N VAL A 64 17.70 -4.78 50.65
CA VAL A 64 17.83 -3.33 50.86
C VAL A 64 16.47 -2.76 51.24
N LEU A 65 16.36 -2.26 52.48
CA LEU A 65 15.06 -1.88 53.06
C LEU A 65 14.65 -0.43 52.75
N ASP A 66 15.61 0.43 52.43
CA ASP A 66 15.44 1.86 52.14
C ASP A 66 16.56 2.39 51.23
N PHE A 67 16.72 3.71 51.10
CA PHE A 67 17.82 4.31 50.36
C PHE A 67 19.10 4.38 51.18
N ILE A 68 20.19 3.83 50.65
CA ILE A 68 21.52 3.86 51.25
C ILE A 68 22.35 4.96 50.62
N ASP A 69 22.88 5.86 51.46
CA ASP A 69 23.78 6.93 51.03
C ASP A 69 25.20 6.40 50.82
N ILE A 70 25.59 6.24 49.56
CA ILE A 70 26.92 5.72 49.19
C ILE A 70 28.03 6.74 49.46
N SER A 71 27.71 8.03 49.51
CA SER A 71 28.69 9.08 49.84
C SER A 71 29.12 9.04 51.30
N ALA A 72 28.30 8.41 52.16
CA ALA A 72 28.55 8.21 53.58
C ALA A 72 29.21 6.85 53.90
N GLU A 73 29.48 6.01 52.89
CA GLU A 73 30.13 4.71 53.08
C GLU A 73 31.53 4.84 53.71
N PRO A 74 31.99 3.82 54.45
CA PRO A 74 33.32 3.80 55.03
C PRO A 74 34.40 4.05 53.97
N LYS A 75 35.47 4.76 54.38
CA LYS A 75 36.64 5.04 53.55
C LYS A 75 37.91 4.76 54.34
N LYS A 76 38.84 4.01 53.74
CA LYS A 76 40.17 3.75 54.32
C LYS A 76 41.11 4.92 54.05
N GLU A 77 41.64 5.55 55.09
CA GLU A 77 42.65 6.61 54.93
C GLU A 77 43.86 6.10 54.15
N GLY A 78 44.35 6.90 53.20
CA GLY A 78 45.46 6.53 52.32
C GLY A 78 45.12 5.58 51.17
N SER A 79 43.90 5.02 51.11
CA SER A 79 43.45 4.25 49.94
C SER A 79 43.18 5.18 48.77
N THR A 80 43.90 4.97 47.66
CA THR A 80 43.87 5.83 46.47
C THR A 80 43.51 5.08 45.19
N SER A 81 43.45 3.75 45.26
CA SER A 81 43.16 2.90 44.11
C SER A 81 42.16 1.80 44.46
N ASN A 82 41.28 1.45 43.52
CA ASN A 82 40.43 0.26 43.66
C ASN A 82 41.23 -1.05 43.74
N ASN A 83 42.50 -1.03 43.33
CA ASN A 83 43.43 -2.16 43.49
C ASN A 83 43.84 -2.43 44.94
N ASP A 84 43.58 -1.46 45.84
CA ASP A 84 43.77 -1.58 47.29
C ASP A 84 42.73 -2.55 47.91
N ILE A 85 41.62 -2.78 47.21
CA ILE A 85 40.59 -3.77 47.54
C ILE A 85 40.86 -5.03 46.69
N LYS A 86 41.10 -6.17 47.35
CA LYS A 86 41.15 -7.49 46.71
C LYS A 86 39.77 -8.12 46.77
N VAL A 87 39.24 -8.47 45.60
CA VAL A 87 37.89 -9.04 45.44
C VAL A 87 37.74 -10.39 46.13
N ASP A 88 38.83 -11.12 46.41
CA ASP A 88 38.80 -12.34 47.21
C ASP A 88 38.59 -12.09 48.73
N GLY A 89 38.50 -10.83 49.15
CA GLY A 89 38.31 -10.43 50.55
C GLY A 89 39.59 -10.48 51.39
N SER A 90 40.76 -10.75 50.80
CA SER A 90 42.04 -10.87 51.52
C SER A 90 42.56 -9.54 52.10
N THR A 91 42.02 -8.40 51.64
CA THR A 91 42.32 -7.07 52.19
C THR A 91 41.16 -6.53 52.99
N SER A 92 41.43 -5.99 54.17
CA SER A 92 40.44 -5.30 54.99
C SER A 92 41.06 -4.10 55.73
N PHE A 93 40.22 -3.33 56.40
CA PHE A 93 40.63 -2.39 57.45
C PHE A 93 39.59 -2.36 58.57
N GLU A 94 40.00 -1.87 59.73
CA GLU A 94 39.11 -1.67 60.86
C GLU A 94 38.82 -0.18 61.06
N LEU A 95 37.55 0.14 61.32
CA LEU A 95 37.09 1.47 61.67
C LEU A 95 36.08 1.34 62.80
N GLY A 96 36.36 1.98 63.96
CA GLY A 96 35.47 1.91 65.12
C GLY A 96 35.23 0.49 65.66
N GLY A 97 36.20 -0.42 65.50
CA GLY A 97 36.07 -1.84 65.92
C GLY A 97 35.29 -2.73 64.93
N ILE A 98 34.97 -2.22 63.74
CA ILE A 98 34.25 -2.94 62.69
C ILE A 98 35.21 -3.20 61.53
N THR A 99 35.28 -4.45 61.08
CA THR A 99 36.08 -4.85 59.91
C THR A 99 35.30 -4.65 58.62
N TYR A 100 35.94 -4.04 57.62
CA TYR A 100 35.43 -3.86 56.27
C TYR A 100 36.42 -4.45 55.26
N ALA A 101 35.98 -5.44 54.47
CA ALA A 101 36.76 -6.06 53.39
C ALA A 101 36.64 -5.29 52.06
N THR A 102 35.67 -4.38 51.98
CA THR A 102 35.49 -3.46 50.86
C THR A 102 35.02 -2.09 51.38
N TRP A 103 35.17 -1.03 50.58
CA TRP A 103 34.85 0.34 50.97
C TRP A 103 34.69 1.26 49.76
N ASN A 104 34.19 2.48 49.99
CA ASN A 104 34.15 3.51 48.96
C ASN A 104 35.52 4.21 48.87
N VAL A 105 36.33 3.84 47.87
CA VAL A 105 37.68 4.40 47.68
C VAL A 105 37.60 5.92 47.48
N GLN A 106 38.27 6.66 48.37
CA GLN A 106 38.24 8.12 48.48
C GLN A 106 36.84 8.76 48.70
N GLY A 107 35.81 7.95 48.97
CA GLY A 107 34.42 8.43 49.01
C GLY A 107 33.88 8.84 47.63
N LYS A 108 34.45 8.32 46.54
CA LYS A 108 34.14 8.74 45.17
C LYS A 108 33.91 7.60 44.17
N ASN A 109 34.31 6.38 44.49
CA ASN A 109 34.35 5.26 43.53
C ASN A 109 33.21 4.26 43.64
N GLY A 110 32.33 4.46 44.61
CA GLY A 110 31.31 3.47 44.94
C GLY A 110 31.89 2.27 45.66
N VAL A 111 31.01 1.40 46.12
CA VAL A 111 31.40 0.19 46.83
C VAL A 111 31.66 -0.93 45.82
N ARG A 112 32.75 -1.67 46.03
CA ARG A 112 33.17 -2.78 45.18
C ARG A 112 32.75 -4.13 45.80
N PRO A 113 31.82 -4.90 45.19
CA PRO A 113 31.48 -6.23 45.69
C PRO A 113 32.70 -7.17 45.69
N LEU A 114 32.69 -8.16 46.57
CA LEU A 114 33.67 -9.25 46.60
C LEU A 114 33.30 -10.32 45.56
N ASP A 115 34.24 -11.20 45.20
CA ASP A 115 34.09 -12.30 44.20
C ASP A 115 33.16 -13.40 44.72
N LYS A 116 31.91 -13.03 44.94
CA LYS A 116 30.85 -13.88 45.48
C LYS A 116 29.62 -13.79 44.59
N SER A 117 28.92 -14.91 44.44
CA SER A 117 27.63 -14.92 43.76
C SER A 117 26.59 -14.34 44.71
N LEU A 118 26.03 -13.18 44.37
CA LEU A 118 25.15 -12.42 45.28
C LEU A 118 23.92 -11.90 44.54
N LYS A 119 22.80 -11.83 45.27
CA LYS A 119 21.63 -11.05 44.85
C LYS A 119 21.41 -9.88 45.79
N ILE A 120 21.09 -8.72 45.24
CA ILE A 120 20.81 -7.51 45.98
C ILE A 120 19.43 -7.04 45.56
N ILE A 121 18.49 -7.07 46.49
CA ILE A 121 17.07 -6.95 46.19
C ILE A 121 16.41 -5.88 47.06
N GLY A 122 15.66 -5.00 46.41
CA GLY A 122 14.77 -4.05 47.08
C GLY A 122 13.33 -4.56 47.09
N LYS A 123 12.50 -3.95 47.93
CA LYS A 123 11.05 -4.16 47.85
C LYS A 123 10.45 -3.53 46.58
N SER A 124 10.97 -2.36 46.20
CA SER A 124 10.60 -1.60 45.01
C SER A 124 11.66 -0.53 44.74
N ALA A 125 11.91 -0.22 43.47
CA ALA A 125 12.79 0.86 43.06
C ALA A 125 12.31 2.26 43.50
N GLU A 126 11.04 2.40 43.91
CA GLU A 126 10.51 3.64 44.48
C GLU A 126 11.06 3.94 45.88
N THR A 127 11.31 2.89 46.67
CA THR A 127 11.61 3.00 48.11
C THR A 127 13.00 2.51 48.49
N CYS A 128 13.65 1.71 47.65
CA CYS A 128 14.88 0.99 47.97
C CYS A 128 15.96 1.31 46.93
N GLY A 129 17.21 1.51 47.37
CA GLY A 129 18.27 1.80 46.43
C GLY A 129 19.52 2.44 47.02
N PHE A 130 20.28 3.08 46.14
CA PHE A 130 21.56 3.71 46.40
C PHE A 130 21.54 5.15 45.90
N VAL A 131 21.98 6.08 46.73
CA VAL A 131 22.06 7.52 46.41
C VAL A 131 23.50 8.00 46.53
N GLY A 132 23.96 8.75 45.53
CA GLY A 132 25.34 9.27 45.47
C GLY A 132 25.48 10.76 45.82
N ASN A 133 24.36 11.47 45.97
CA ASN A 133 24.28 12.91 46.23
C ASN A 133 25.09 13.77 45.24
N GLY A 134 25.32 13.28 44.03
CA GLY A 134 26.17 13.91 43.00
C GLY A 134 27.67 13.89 43.30
N THR A 135 28.12 13.14 44.31
CA THR A 135 29.51 13.19 44.83
C THR A 135 30.31 11.89 44.67
N THR A 136 29.65 10.77 44.41
CA THR A 136 30.31 9.47 44.30
C THR A 136 29.64 8.59 43.25
N ARG A 137 30.42 7.65 42.68
CA ARG A 137 29.85 6.47 42.05
C ARG A 137 29.10 5.61 43.08
N LEU A 138 28.10 4.84 42.64
CA LEU A 138 27.33 3.95 43.52
C LEU A 138 27.99 2.57 43.65
N ILE A 139 28.16 1.86 42.54
CA ILE A 139 28.66 0.48 42.52
C ILE A 139 29.80 0.33 41.53
N ARG A 140 30.84 -0.43 41.91
CA ARG A 140 31.94 -0.82 41.02
C ARG A 140 32.07 -2.34 40.95
N ILE A 141 31.85 -2.91 39.77
CA ILE A 141 31.85 -4.35 39.50
C ILE A 141 33.03 -4.65 38.56
N ASP A 142 34.18 -5.04 39.10
CA ASP A 142 35.33 -5.33 38.24
C ASP A 142 36.20 -6.51 38.70
N SER A 143 36.65 -7.28 37.70
CA SER A 143 37.68 -8.32 37.82
C SER A 143 37.34 -9.48 38.77
N PHE A 144 36.13 -10.03 38.69
CA PHE A 144 35.74 -11.20 39.50
C PHE A 144 34.95 -12.24 38.70
N ASN A 145 34.97 -13.51 39.12
CA ASN A 145 34.53 -14.66 38.33
C ASN A 145 33.07 -15.05 38.54
N GLN A 146 32.46 -14.61 39.64
CA GLN A 146 31.05 -14.86 39.95
C GLN A 146 30.10 -13.88 39.23
N SER A 147 28.80 -14.13 39.33
CA SER A 147 27.73 -13.24 38.87
C SER A 147 27.11 -12.47 40.02
N ILE A 148 26.66 -11.25 39.76
CA ILE A 148 25.93 -10.42 40.72
C ILE A 148 24.60 -9.93 40.12
N GLU A 149 23.53 -10.00 40.90
CA GLU A 149 22.18 -9.65 40.45
C GLU A 149 21.61 -8.52 41.30
N PHE A 150 21.01 -7.52 40.65
CA PHE A 150 20.30 -6.42 41.29
C PHE A 150 18.85 -6.42 40.83
N ALA A 151 17.90 -6.39 41.76
CA ALA A 151 16.48 -6.34 41.40
C ALA A 151 15.68 -5.36 42.25
N ASN A 152 14.74 -4.63 41.63
CA ASN A 152 13.81 -3.71 42.31
C ASN A 152 14.52 -2.59 43.11
N LEU A 153 15.58 -2.01 42.53
CA LEU A 153 16.42 -1.00 43.18
C LEU A 153 16.55 0.24 42.33
N SER A 154 16.71 1.39 42.98
CA SER A 154 17.05 2.63 42.29
C SER A 154 18.49 3.08 42.56
N PHE A 155 19.15 3.55 41.51
CA PHE A 155 20.51 4.05 41.46
C PHE A 155 20.44 5.53 41.10
N ARG A 156 20.49 6.41 42.11
CA ARG A 156 20.20 7.83 41.94
C ARG A 156 21.39 8.72 42.23
N GLU A 157 21.50 9.80 41.48
CA GLU A 157 22.46 10.89 41.72
C GLU A 157 23.91 10.40 41.89
N GLY A 158 24.28 9.31 41.20
CA GLY A 158 25.65 8.84 41.12
C GLY A 158 26.48 9.77 40.24
N ASN A 159 27.71 10.10 40.65
CA ASN A 159 28.61 10.94 39.85
C ASN A 159 29.97 10.29 39.65
N SER A 160 30.42 10.18 38.40
CA SER A 160 31.78 9.74 38.10
C SER A 160 32.76 10.90 38.24
N ILE A 161 33.47 10.95 39.36
CA ILE A 161 34.58 11.90 39.55
C ILE A 161 35.87 11.25 39.01
N PRO A 162 36.57 11.84 38.03
CA PRO A 162 37.68 11.19 37.36
C PRO A 162 38.81 10.76 38.31
N MET A 163 39.05 9.45 38.40
CA MET A 163 40.23 8.85 39.00
C MET A 163 40.91 7.93 37.96
N GLY A 164 41.77 8.52 37.14
CA GLY A 164 42.35 7.82 35.99
C GLY A 164 41.37 7.68 34.82
N ASN A 165 41.28 6.47 34.23
CA ASN A 165 40.46 6.16 33.06
C ASN A 165 39.11 5.49 33.41
N ASP A 166 38.68 5.57 34.67
CA ASP A 166 37.45 4.91 35.15
C ASP A 166 36.27 5.89 35.16
N PHE A 167 35.27 5.63 34.30
CA PHE A 167 34.05 6.46 34.14
C PHE A 167 32.82 5.73 34.73
N GLY A 168 31.57 6.13 34.46
CA GLY A 168 30.40 5.49 35.08
C GLY A 168 29.94 6.17 36.36
N GLY A 169 28.82 6.89 36.32
CA GLY A 169 28.28 7.63 37.47
C GLY A 169 27.49 6.75 38.44
N ALA A 170 26.63 5.86 37.95
CA ALA A 170 25.93 4.91 38.81
C ALA A 170 26.76 3.62 38.98
N VAL A 171 27.00 2.91 37.88
CA VAL A 171 27.60 1.58 37.87
C VAL A 171 28.78 1.53 36.90
N TYR A 172 29.92 1.03 37.39
CA TYR A 172 31.07 0.67 36.57
C TYR A 172 31.18 -0.84 36.47
N ILE A 173 31.30 -1.38 35.26
CA ILE A 173 31.43 -2.82 35.00
C ILE A 173 32.66 -3.09 34.12
N ARG A 174 33.55 -3.95 34.60
CA ARG A 174 34.70 -4.41 33.80
C ARG A 174 35.01 -5.88 34.04
N ASN A 175 34.97 -6.69 32.98
CA ASN A 175 35.30 -8.12 33.04
C ASN A 175 34.58 -8.85 34.19
N ALA A 176 33.26 -8.69 34.26
CA ALA A 176 32.38 -9.30 35.25
C ALA A 176 30.98 -9.52 34.65
N SER A 177 30.21 -10.45 35.22
CA SER A 177 28.82 -10.69 34.82
C SER A 177 27.85 -10.06 35.81
N ALA A 178 26.91 -9.24 35.32
CA ALA A 178 25.94 -8.55 36.15
C ALA A 178 24.56 -8.46 35.48
N SER A 179 23.49 -8.66 36.25
CA SER A 179 22.11 -8.46 35.79
C SER A 179 21.36 -7.45 36.65
N PHE A 180 20.54 -6.64 35.99
CA PHE A 180 19.68 -5.65 36.61
C PHE A 180 18.25 -5.89 36.13
N THR A 181 17.32 -6.08 37.06
CA THR A 181 15.92 -6.38 36.77
C THR A 181 15.01 -5.39 37.50
N ASP A 182 14.12 -4.72 36.77
CA ASP A 182 13.15 -3.77 37.34
C ASP A 182 13.83 -2.66 38.18
N CYS A 183 14.99 -2.20 37.70
CA CYS A 183 15.81 -1.18 38.35
C CYS A 183 15.64 0.20 37.70
N VAL A 184 15.86 1.26 38.48
CA VAL A 184 15.73 2.65 38.02
C VAL A 184 17.05 3.39 38.15
N PHE A 185 17.59 3.92 37.05
CA PHE A 185 18.80 4.74 37.00
C PHE A 185 18.44 6.18 36.71
N ASP A 186 18.47 7.03 37.74
CA ASP A 186 17.87 8.36 37.68
C ASP A 186 18.85 9.46 38.11
N GLY A 187 18.92 10.54 37.32
CA GLY A 187 19.70 11.72 37.69
C GLY A 187 21.21 11.48 37.85
N ASN A 188 21.78 10.44 37.23
CA ASN A 188 23.20 10.17 37.35
C ASN A 188 24.00 11.07 36.41
N SER A 189 25.23 11.42 36.82
CA SER A 189 26.12 12.30 36.06
C SER A 189 27.50 11.72 35.81
N ALA A 190 28.15 12.17 34.73
CA ALA A 190 29.59 11.96 34.54
C ALA A 190 30.27 13.22 34.00
N ASP A 191 31.22 13.74 34.79
CA ASP A 191 31.99 14.96 34.47
C ASP A 191 33.12 14.73 33.44
N GLY A 192 33.49 13.47 33.21
CA GLY A 192 34.59 13.04 32.35
C GLY A 192 34.14 12.45 30.99
N ARG A 193 34.69 11.27 30.64
CA ARG A 193 34.18 10.48 29.50
C ARG A 193 32.91 9.72 29.92
N GLY A 194 32.17 9.28 28.91
CA GLY A 194 30.77 8.89 28.95
C GLY A 194 30.25 7.84 29.95
N GLY A 195 28.93 7.63 29.91
CA GLY A 195 28.20 6.61 30.68
C GLY A 195 27.78 7.11 32.05
N ALA A 196 26.83 8.05 32.15
CA ALA A 196 26.46 8.57 33.47
C ALA A 196 25.75 7.51 34.32
N ALA A 197 24.94 6.65 33.73
CA ALA A 197 24.40 5.49 34.44
C ALA A 197 25.38 4.31 34.44
N VAL A 198 25.88 3.91 33.27
CA VAL A 198 26.61 2.65 33.08
C VAL A 198 27.89 2.87 32.27
N TYR A 199 28.99 2.32 32.78
CA TYR A 199 30.21 2.12 31.99
C TYR A 199 30.52 0.64 31.88
N ALA A 200 30.74 0.13 30.67
CA ALA A 200 30.96 -1.29 30.43
C ALA A 200 32.16 -1.56 29.51
N LEU A 201 33.05 -2.45 29.96
CA LEU A 201 34.15 -3.00 29.18
C LEU A 201 34.29 -4.51 29.44
N LEU A 202 33.90 -5.32 28.47
CA LEU A 202 33.98 -6.78 28.53
C LEU A 202 35.00 -7.27 27.49
N GLU A 203 36.21 -7.56 27.95
CA GLU A 203 37.35 -7.95 27.10
C GLU A 203 37.32 -9.45 26.75
N GLN A 204 36.43 -10.22 27.38
CA GLN A 204 36.29 -11.67 27.18
C GLN A 204 34.82 -12.07 26.97
N ASP A 205 34.59 -13.00 26.04
CA ASP A 205 33.26 -13.48 25.64
C ASP A 205 32.50 -14.25 26.75
N ARG A 206 33.16 -14.58 27.88
CA ARG A 206 32.52 -15.26 29.02
C ARG A 206 31.68 -14.35 29.92
N PHE A 207 31.85 -13.03 29.81
CA PHE A 207 31.13 -12.07 30.64
C PHE A 207 29.85 -11.61 29.96
N SER A 208 28.82 -11.31 30.75
CA SER A 208 27.53 -10.86 30.25
C SER A 208 26.93 -9.78 31.15
N VAL A 209 26.37 -8.75 30.54
CA VAL A 209 25.65 -7.68 31.25
C VAL A 209 24.24 -7.58 30.69
N SER A 210 23.23 -7.62 31.55
CA SER A 210 21.83 -7.50 31.13
C SER A 210 21.03 -6.51 31.98
N PHE A 211 20.20 -5.73 31.33
CA PHE A 211 19.19 -4.87 31.94
C PHE A 211 17.82 -5.30 31.42
N THR A 212 16.87 -5.60 32.31
CA THR A 212 15.53 -6.06 31.93
C THR A 212 14.47 -5.34 32.75
N GLY A 213 13.49 -4.72 32.09
CA GLY A 213 12.46 -3.95 32.80
C GLY A 213 12.99 -2.66 33.45
N CYS A 214 14.17 -2.20 33.07
CA CYS A 214 14.83 -1.06 33.72
C CYS A 214 14.43 0.28 33.10
N SER A 215 14.43 1.34 33.92
CA SER A 215 14.27 2.73 33.46
C SER A 215 15.55 3.54 33.64
N PHE A 216 15.86 4.37 32.66
CA PHE A 216 16.99 5.31 32.66
C PHE A 216 16.45 6.71 32.35
N SER A 217 16.40 7.56 33.37
CA SER A 217 15.85 8.92 33.29
C SER A 217 16.85 9.98 33.73
N ASP A 218 16.82 11.12 33.04
CA ASP A 218 17.52 12.34 33.46
C ASP A 218 19.03 12.15 33.71
N ASN A 219 19.64 11.17 33.05
CA ASN A 219 21.08 10.93 33.15
C ASN A 219 21.84 11.90 32.24
N THR A 220 22.94 12.46 32.74
CA THR A 220 23.64 13.57 32.07
C THR A 220 25.14 13.41 32.00
N THR A 221 25.75 13.80 30.87
CA THR A 221 27.21 13.91 30.78
C THR A 221 27.61 15.31 30.34
N GLY A 222 28.46 15.98 31.12
CA GLY A 222 28.82 17.38 30.87
C GLY A 222 29.77 17.58 29.68
N LYS A 223 30.72 16.67 29.47
CA LYS A 223 31.66 16.66 28.30
C LYS A 223 31.89 15.25 27.72
N GLY A 224 31.13 14.27 28.22
CA GLY A 224 31.23 12.86 27.83
C GLY A 224 30.34 12.52 26.64
N ASN A 225 30.27 11.23 26.33
CA ASN A 225 29.39 10.64 25.33
C ASN A 225 28.44 9.65 26.02
N GLY A 226 27.39 9.14 25.41
CA GLY A 226 26.58 8.07 26.00
C GLY A 226 25.99 8.47 27.34
N ALA A 227 24.96 9.31 27.35
CA ALA A 227 24.43 9.85 28.60
C ALA A 227 24.00 8.73 29.57
N VAL A 228 23.56 7.60 29.04
CA VAL A 228 23.24 6.41 29.82
C VAL A 228 24.43 5.45 29.86
N ALA A 229 24.86 4.93 28.70
CA ALA A 229 25.90 3.91 28.65
C ALA A 229 27.04 4.23 27.69
N HIS A 230 28.26 4.01 28.17
CA HIS A 230 29.47 4.02 27.36
C HIS A 230 30.07 2.61 27.35
N ILE A 231 30.14 2.02 26.15
CA ILE A 231 30.51 0.62 25.95
C ILE A 231 31.74 0.52 25.05
N LEU A 232 32.81 -0.06 25.58
CA LEU A 232 34.12 -0.13 24.89
C LEU A 232 34.45 -1.52 24.33
N GLY A 233 33.61 -2.53 24.59
CA GLY A 233 33.80 -3.89 24.10
C GLY A 233 32.88 -4.88 24.80
N GLY A 234 32.50 -5.94 24.08
CA GLY A 234 31.69 -7.03 24.62
C GLY A 234 30.64 -7.57 23.65
N LYS A 235 30.44 -8.89 23.61
CA LYS A 235 29.44 -9.51 22.72
C LYS A 235 28.10 -9.84 23.39
N ASN A 236 28.04 -9.74 24.72
CA ASN A 236 26.89 -10.17 25.53
C ASN A 236 26.35 -9.01 26.38
N ILE A 237 25.93 -7.93 25.74
CA ILE A 237 25.30 -6.78 26.42
C ILE A 237 23.86 -6.67 25.92
N LEU A 238 22.90 -6.87 26.83
CA LEU A 238 21.47 -6.91 26.54
C LEU A 238 20.71 -5.83 27.30
N PHE A 239 19.90 -5.05 26.60
CA PHE A 239 18.85 -4.22 27.18
C PHE A 239 17.51 -4.73 26.67
N LYS A 240 16.60 -5.09 27.56
CA LYS A 240 15.31 -5.67 27.18
C LYS A 240 14.18 -5.03 27.96
N GLU A 241 13.12 -4.63 27.28
CA GLU A 241 11.93 -4.06 27.92
C GLU A 241 12.29 -2.83 28.79
N CYS A 242 13.25 -2.02 28.32
CA CYS A 242 13.75 -0.86 29.04
C CYS A 242 13.16 0.45 28.52
N LEU A 243 13.09 1.45 29.39
CA LEU A 243 12.74 2.84 29.04
C LEU A 243 13.97 3.75 29.20
N PHE A 244 14.23 4.58 28.19
CA PHE A 244 15.27 5.59 28.21
C PHE A 244 14.65 6.95 27.89
N GLU A 245 14.49 7.81 28.89
CA GLU A 245 13.77 9.08 28.76
C GLU A 245 14.60 10.27 29.25
N ASN A 246 14.55 11.38 28.52
CA ASN A 246 15.16 12.67 28.90
C ASN A 246 16.68 12.63 29.20
N ASN A 247 17.41 11.62 28.70
CA ASN A 247 18.85 11.55 28.91
C ASN A 247 19.57 12.53 27.98
N THR A 248 20.59 13.21 28.50
CA THR A 248 21.18 14.38 27.84
C THR A 248 22.71 14.35 27.85
N THR A 249 23.31 14.56 26.68
CA THR A 249 24.75 14.75 26.53
C THR A 249 25.06 15.93 25.59
N THR A 250 26.15 16.63 25.83
CA THR A 250 26.70 17.57 24.84
C THR A 250 27.64 16.90 23.84
N GLY A 251 27.88 15.59 23.99
CA GLY A 251 28.70 14.76 23.10
C GLY A 251 27.85 13.84 22.21
N LEU A 252 28.40 12.68 21.91
CA LEU A 252 27.79 11.70 21.01
C LEU A 252 26.93 10.69 21.78
N GLY A 253 25.80 10.25 21.23
CA GLY A 253 24.99 9.17 21.79
C GLY A 253 24.22 9.62 23.02
N GLY A 254 22.99 10.10 22.84
CA GLY A 254 22.13 10.52 23.96
C GLY A 254 21.77 9.38 24.92
N VAL A 255 21.97 8.13 24.51
CA VAL A 255 21.83 6.96 25.37
C VAL A 255 23.09 6.11 25.33
N PHE A 256 23.40 5.52 24.17
CA PHE A 256 24.53 4.63 23.94
C PHE A 256 25.63 5.31 23.13
N PHE A 257 26.84 5.30 23.66
CA PHE A 257 28.05 5.51 22.88
C PHE A 257 28.89 4.23 22.87
N VAL A 258 29.11 3.70 21.67
CA VAL A 258 29.85 2.46 21.45
C VAL A 258 31.19 2.74 20.77
N GLN A 259 32.25 2.14 21.29
CA GLN A 259 33.63 2.37 20.82
C GLN A 259 34.51 1.13 21.01
N GLY A 260 34.20 0.03 20.31
CA GLY A 260 35.01 -1.19 20.33
C GLY A 260 34.38 -2.36 19.58
N ASP A 261 35.06 -3.52 19.59
CA ASP A 261 34.55 -4.75 18.97
C ASP A 261 33.41 -5.32 19.83
N LEU A 262 32.16 -5.14 19.37
CA LEU A 262 30.98 -5.46 20.17
C LEU A 262 29.73 -5.70 19.32
N MET A 263 28.77 -6.39 19.94
CA MET A 263 27.41 -6.55 19.45
C MET A 263 26.46 -6.15 20.57
N LEU A 264 25.83 -4.98 20.44
CA LEU A 264 24.80 -4.51 21.38
C LEU A 264 23.44 -5.11 21.00
N ARG A 265 22.74 -5.74 21.94
CA ARG A 265 21.38 -6.25 21.73
C ARG A 265 20.38 -5.44 22.53
N VAL A 266 19.36 -4.92 21.86
CA VAL A 266 18.28 -4.15 22.47
C VAL A 266 16.95 -4.68 21.97
N GLU A 267 16.07 -5.04 22.90
CA GLU A 267 14.77 -5.61 22.59
C GLU A 267 13.64 -4.87 23.30
N LYS A 268 12.52 -4.66 22.60
CA LYS A 268 11.25 -4.18 23.16
C LYS A 268 11.39 -2.93 24.02
N SER A 269 12.31 -2.04 23.66
CA SER A 269 12.70 -0.89 24.48
C SER A 269 12.27 0.42 23.84
N VAL A 270 12.05 1.44 24.66
CA VAL A 270 11.56 2.76 24.23
C VAL A 270 12.61 3.83 24.54
N PHE A 271 12.93 4.64 23.53
CA PHE A 271 13.87 5.75 23.60
C PHE A 271 13.14 7.05 23.30
N LYS A 272 12.92 7.88 24.31
CA LYS A 272 12.06 9.06 24.21
C LYS A 272 12.76 10.33 24.70
N ASN A 273 12.64 11.41 23.93
CA ASN A 273 13.13 12.74 24.33
C ASN A 273 14.62 12.80 24.73
N ASN A 274 15.46 11.89 24.22
CA ASN A 274 16.88 11.94 24.52
C ASN A 274 17.57 12.98 23.64
N THR A 275 18.56 13.68 24.20
CA THR A 275 19.25 14.77 23.50
C THR A 275 20.77 14.58 23.48
N ALA A 276 21.37 14.93 22.34
CA ALA A 276 22.80 14.78 22.10
C ALA A 276 23.31 15.85 21.13
N LYS A 277 24.63 15.90 20.94
CA LYS A 277 25.21 16.58 19.78
C LYS A 277 24.88 15.83 18.49
N ASP A 278 25.17 14.53 18.49
CA ASP A 278 24.93 13.61 17.38
C ASP A 278 24.41 12.27 17.92
N GLY A 279 23.44 11.66 17.24
CA GLY A 279 22.85 10.38 17.65
C GLY A 279 22.09 10.49 18.97
N GLY A 280 20.82 10.90 18.95
CA GLY A 280 20.03 11.09 20.18
C GLY A 280 19.87 9.82 21.02
N VAL A 281 20.07 8.65 20.43
CA VAL A 281 20.05 7.36 21.12
C VAL A 281 21.39 6.65 20.96
N PHE A 282 21.80 6.35 19.73
CA PHE A 282 22.99 5.54 19.46
C PHE A 282 24.01 6.34 18.67
N ALA A 283 25.27 6.29 19.11
CA ALA A 283 26.40 6.79 18.35
C ALA A 283 27.57 5.81 18.31
N PHE A 284 28.13 5.62 17.11
CA PHE A 284 29.38 4.90 16.86
C PHE A 284 30.39 5.79 16.14
N LEU A 285 31.60 5.85 16.68
CA LEU A 285 32.74 6.51 16.07
C LEU A 285 33.94 5.57 16.09
N ASP A 286 34.47 5.24 14.91
CA ASP A 286 35.69 4.44 14.83
C ASP A 286 36.97 5.28 15.03
N ASN A 287 37.95 4.65 15.68
CA ASN A 287 39.30 5.18 15.88
C ASN A 287 40.38 4.16 15.51
N ALA A 288 39.98 2.94 15.15
CA ALA A 288 40.78 1.80 14.72
C ALA A 288 39.87 0.86 13.91
N ALA A 289 40.44 -0.11 13.20
CA ALA A 289 39.65 -1.14 12.51
C ALA A 289 38.90 -1.98 13.56
N LYS A 290 37.57 -1.94 13.51
CA LYS A 290 36.66 -2.57 14.49
C LYS A 290 35.48 -3.23 13.81
N ASN A 291 34.96 -4.30 14.44
CA ASN A 291 33.68 -4.92 14.05
C ASN A 291 32.65 -4.57 15.12
N THR A 292 31.87 -3.54 14.85
CA THR A 292 30.83 -3.05 15.76
C THR A 292 29.47 -3.35 15.18
N GLY A 293 28.49 -3.67 16.01
CA GLY A 293 27.10 -3.63 15.56
C GLY A 293 26.11 -3.52 16.69
N ALA A 294 24.87 -3.24 16.30
CA ALA A 294 23.74 -3.17 17.20
C ALA A 294 22.48 -3.76 16.56
N TYR A 295 21.76 -4.53 17.35
CA TYR A 295 20.52 -5.18 16.97
C TYR A 295 19.39 -4.65 17.84
N PHE A 296 18.43 -3.97 17.21
CA PHE A 296 17.24 -3.41 17.84
C PHE A 296 16.00 -4.14 17.32
N GLU A 297 15.24 -4.77 18.20
CA GLU A 297 14.02 -5.51 17.84
C GLU A 297 12.83 -5.08 18.68
N GLY A 298 11.71 -4.73 18.05
CA GLY A 298 10.51 -4.32 18.78
C GLY A 298 10.65 -2.96 19.47
N CYS A 299 11.58 -2.11 19.03
CA CYS A 299 11.94 -0.87 19.73
C CYS A 299 11.18 0.37 19.19
N ALA A 300 11.11 1.43 19.99
CA ALA A 300 10.55 2.72 19.59
C ALA A 300 11.55 3.86 19.82
N PHE A 301 11.80 4.68 18.79
CA PHE A 301 12.68 5.85 18.84
C PHE A 301 11.82 7.10 18.61
N LEU A 302 11.52 7.81 19.69
CA LEU A 302 10.47 8.82 19.73
C LEU A 302 11.03 10.18 20.15
N TYR A 303 10.84 11.20 19.31
CA TYR A 303 11.12 12.60 19.66
C TYR A 303 12.56 12.86 20.19
N ASN A 304 13.54 12.04 19.81
CA ASN A 304 14.93 12.30 20.16
C ASN A 304 15.45 13.47 19.32
N SER A 305 16.23 14.37 19.94
CA SER A 305 16.59 15.64 19.32
C SER A 305 18.07 15.93 19.47
N VAL A 306 18.74 16.27 18.36
CA VAL A 306 20.18 16.54 18.34
C VAL A 306 20.53 17.88 17.70
N THR A 307 21.65 18.46 18.12
CA THR A 307 22.13 19.75 17.61
C THR A 307 22.90 19.64 16.29
N GLU A 308 23.29 18.44 15.87
CA GLU A 308 23.98 18.21 14.60
C GLU A 308 23.34 17.06 13.80
N HIS A 309 23.82 15.82 13.89
CA HIS A 309 23.44 14.76 12.96
C HIS A 309 22.79 13.53 13.60
N GLY A 310 21.87 12.89 12.88
CA GLY A 310 21.26 11.62 13.28
C GLY A 310 20.35 11.79 14.49
N GLY A 311 19.10 12.21 14.28
CA GLY A 311 18.16 12.51 15.38
C GLY A 311 18.03 11.39 16.41
N ALA A 312 18.15 10.13 15.97
CA ALA A 312 18.24 8.95 16.82
C ALA A 312 19.60 8.23 16.72
N VAL A 313 20.10 8.04 15.50
CA VAL A 313 21.27 7.17 15.23
C VAL A 313 22.32 7.91 14.43
N TYR A 314 23.55 7.90 14.93
CA TYR A 314 24.72 8.46 14.24
C TYR A 314 25.84 7.43 14.13
N VAL A 315 26.39 7.28 12.93
CA VAL A 315 27.57 6.47 12.66
C VAL A 315 28.60 7.30 11.90
N ASP A 316 29.84 7.32 12.37
CA ASP A 316 31.01 7.76 11.59
C ASP A 316 32.04 6.63 11.53
N ASN A 317 32.00 5.88 10.44
CA ASN A 317 32.88 4.73 10.19
C ASN A 317 33.89 5.13 9.11
N LYS A 318 35.02 5.75 9.48
CA LYS A 318 36.00 6.29 8.52
C LYS A 318 37.24 5.43 8.37
N THR A 319 37.43 4.42 9.22
CA THR A 319 38.66 3.63 9.31
C THR A 319 38.60 2.41 8.38
N THR A 320 39.59 2.24 7.49
CA THR A 320 39.67 1.07 6.60
C THR A 320 39.71 -0.24 7.40
N GLY A 321 38.90 -1.22 6.99
CA GLY A 321 38.78 -2.52 7.68
C GLY A 321 37.83 -2.50 8.89
N SER A 322 37.20 -1.35 9.18
CA SER A 322 36.14 -1.22 10.17
C SER A 322 34.77 -1.53 9.55
N THR A 323 33.91 -2.24 10.27
CA THR A 323 32.53 -2.57 9.86
C THR A 323 31.53 -2.13 10.92
N CYS A 324 30.35 -1.70 10.47
CA CYS A 324 29.22 -1.38 11.33
C CYS A 324 27.96 -2.10 10.86
N ASP A 325 27.47 -3.05 11.65
CA ASP A 325 26.27 -3.83 11.36
C ASP A 325 25.11 -3.35 12.23
N LEU A 326 24.17 -2.62 11.62
CA LEU A 326 23.00 -2.08 12.31
C LEU A 326 21.74 -2.75 11.79
N SER A 327 20.99 -3.36 12.70
CA SER A 327 19.73 -4.01 12.38
C SER A 327 18.61 -3.45 13.23
N PHE A 328 17.55 -3.00 12.55
CA PHE A 328 16.30 -2.58 13.15
C PHE A 328 15.21 -3.49 12.62
N ILE A 329 14.53 -4.18 13.53
CA ILE A 329 13.50 -5.16 13.23
C ILE A 329 12.24 -4.79 14.01
N ASN A 330 11.07 -4.77 13.36
CA ASN A 330 9.81 -4.43 14.03
C ASN A 330 9.92 -3.12 14.84
N THR A 331 10.49 -2.07 14.25
CA THR A 331 10.88 -0.86 14.99
C THR A 331 10.19 0.37 14.42
N THR A 332 9.71 1.26 15.32
CA THR A 332 9.15 2.56 14.95
C THR A 332 10.13 3.70 15.22
N PHE A 333 10.34 4.58 14.24
CA PHE A 333 11.03 5.86 14.39
C PHE A 333 10.07 7.01 14.09
N TYR A 334 9.80 7.83 15.10
CA TYR A 334 8.81 8.89 15.00
C TYR A 334 9.29 10.20 15.62
N GLY A 335 9.10 11.31 14.91
CA GLY A 335 9.29 12.64 15.48
C GLY A 335 10.73 13.00 15.85
N ASN A 336 11.72 12.19 15.48
CA ASN A 336 13.12 12.49 15.79
C ASN A 336 13.58 13.71 15.00
N HIS A 337 14.51 14.47 15.57
CA HIS A 337 14.94 15.75 15.04
C HIS A 337 16.47 15.87 15.02
N ALA A 338 17.01 16.30 13.88
CA ALA A 338 18.40 16.72 13.75
C ALA A 338 18.47 18.17 13.25
N ALA A 339 19.25 19.03 13.90
CA ALA A 339 19.41 20.39 13.39
C ALA A 339 20.15 20.42 12.02
N SER A 340 20.99 19.40 11.74
CA SER A 340 21.71 19.26 10.47
C SER A 340 21.17 18.15 9.57
N PHE A 341 21.67 16.92 9.67
CA PHE A 341 21.44 15.87 8.67
C PHE A 341 21.01 14.55 9.28
N GLY A 342 20.22 13.76 8.52
CA GLY A 342 19.70 12.49 8.99
C GLY A 342 18.69 12.73 10.10
N GLY A 343 17.47 13.15 9.74
CA GLY A 343 16.42 13.51 10.70
C GLY A 343 16.18 12.42 11.76
N THR A 344 16.42 11.16 11.41
CA THR A 344 16.52 10.05 12.37
C THR A 344 17.85 9.31 12.30
N ILE A 345 18.31 8.90 11.12
CA ILE A 345 19.52 8.08 10.94
C ILE A 345 20.51 8.83 10.06
N MET A 346 21.75 8.97 10.55
CA MET A 346 22.89 9.43 9.76
C MET A 346 23.99 8.36 9.77
N MET A 347 24.34 7.85 8.59
CA MET A 347 25.51 7.02 8.40
C MET A 347 26.56 7.74 7.56
N ASN A 348 27.66 8.10 8.19
CA ASN A 348 28.77 8.81 7.57
C ASN A 348 29.97 7.89 7.35
N ASN A 349 30.62 8.08 6.20
CA ASN A 349 31.87 7.43 5.79
C ASN A 349 31.86 5.90 5.64
N GLY A 350 30.68 5.25 5.72
CA GLY A 350 30.52 3.80 5.75
C GLY A 350 31.49 3.01 4.84
N LYS A 351 32.08 1.95 5.39
CA LYS A 351 33.11 1.12 4.77
C LYS A 351 32.59 -0.23 4.32
N ASP A 352 33.34 -0.85 3.40
CA ASP A 352 33.15 -2.20 2.87
C ASP A 352 32.79 -3.20 3.97
N GLY A 353 31.64 -3.85 3.80
CA GLY A 353 31.12 -4.86 4.72
C GLY A 353 30.21 -4.31 5.81
N SER A 354 30.00 -2.99 5.91
CA SER A 354 28.98 -2.42 6.81
C SER A 354 27.57 -2.66 6.27
N VAL A 355 26.60 -2.87 7.16
CA VAL A 355 25.23 -3.21 6.79
C VAL A 355 24.22 -2.37 7.57
N LEU A 356 23.19 -1.89 6.87
CA LEU A 356 21.96 -1.35 7.47
C LEU A 356 20.78 -2.24 7.10
N ASN A 357 20.23 -2.96 8.07
CA ASN A 357 19.01 -3.73 7.94
C ASN A 357 17.83 -2.96 8.54
N LEU A 358 16.83 -2.66 7.73
CA LEU A 358 15.52 -2.14 8.11
C LEU A 358 14.49 -3.19 7.73
N VAL A 359 14.07 -4.01 8.68
CA VAL A 359 13.12 -5.09 8.46
C VAL A 359 11.85 -4.78 9.22
N ASN A 360 10.74 -4.70 8.50
CA ASN A 360 9.43 -4.44 9.09
C ASN A 360 9.40 -3.19 9.98
N CYS A 361 10.02 -2.10 9.53
CA CYS A 361 10.13 -0.84 10.27
C CYS A 361 9.11 0.19 9.78
N THR A 362 8.71 1.10 10.68
CA THR A 362 7.92 2.29 10.34
C THR A 362 8.72 3.55 10.68
N ILE A 363 9.11 4.34 9.69
CA ILE A 363 9.97 5.52 9.83
C ILE A 363 9.25 6.74 9.25
N THR A 364 8.72 7.59 10.13
CA THR A 364 7.84 8.69 9.71
C THR A 364 7.97 9.92 10.59
N ARG A 365 7.65 11.10 10.05
CA ARG A 365 7.67 12.40 10.74
C ARG A 365 8.99 12.76 11.42
N ASN A 366 10.12 12.24 10.91
CA ASN A 366 11.43 12.67 11.37
C ASN A 366 11.87 13.92 10.60
N THR A 367 12.53 14.85 11.28
CA THR A 367 12.80 16.17 10.74
C THR A 367 14.27 16.55 10.77
N SER A 368 14.69 17.30 9.75
CA SER A 368 16.01 17.93 9.71
C SER A 368 15.87 19.43 9.43
N ALA A 369 16.78 20.30 9.91
CA ALA A 369 16.59 21.77 9.84
C ALA A 369 17.62 22.55 8.98
N PHE A 370 18.71 21.97 8.52
CA PHE A 370 19.76 22.75 7.86
C PHE A 370 19.41 23.14 6.42
N GLY A 371 19.04 24.39 6.17
CA GLY A 371 18.80 24.94 4.83
C GLY A 371 20.10 25.24 4.06
N GLY A 372 20.47 24.38 3.12
CA GLY A 372 21.62 24.57 2.22
C GLY A 372 21.48 23.77 0.91
N ALA A 373 22.50 23.80 0.05
CA ALA A 373 22.48 23.14 -1.27
C ALA A 373 22.52 21.59 -1.21
N THR A 374 22.73 21.00 -0.03
CA THR A 374 22.70 19.54 0.15
C THR A 374 21.33 19.10 0.67
N PRO A 375 20.68 18.13 0.03
CA PRO A 375 19.32 17.74 0.37
C PRO A 375 19.27 16.96 1.69
N GLN A 376 18.35 17.39 2.57
CA GLN A 376 18.15 16.87 3.92
C GLN A 376 17.16 15.72 3.89
N ALA A 377 17.45 14.61 4.58
CA ALA A 377 16.61 13.42 4.54
C ALA A 377 16.35 12.86 5.95
N GLY A 378 15.26 12.11 6.12
CA GLY A 378 15.00 11.33 7.33
C GLY A 378 16.13 10.34 7.62
N ILE A 379 16.52 9.57 6.60
CA ILE A 379 17.69 8.70 6.61
C ILE A 379 18.71 9.28 5.63
N ARG A 380 19.90 9.59 6.11
CA ARG A 380 21.00 10.03 5.24
C ARG A 380 22.19 9.10 5.36
N VAL A 381 22.72 8.74 4.19
CA VAL A 381 23.96 8.00 4.08
C VAL A 381 24.92 8.76 3.18
N THR A 382 26.12 9.02 3.69
CA THR A 382 27.23 9.64 2.95
C THR A 382 28.40 8.67 2.98
N ALA A 383 28.90 8.28 1.81
CA ALA A 383 30.00 7.34 1.72
C ALA A 383 31.21 7.96 1.04
N GLY A 384 32.41 7.66 1.56
CA GLY A 384 33.67 7.93 0.85
C GLY A 384 33.84 7.05 -0.40
N ALA A 385 33.06 5.97 -0.51
CA ALA A 385 32.89 5.13 -1.70
C ALA A 385 31.56 4.36 -1.57
N ALA A 386 30.46 4.89 -2.12
CA ALA A 386 29.08 4.44 -1.90
C ALA A 386 28.70 3.04 -2.45
N ASN A 387 29.65 2.26 -2.95
CA ASN A 387 29.44 0.90 -3.47
C ASN A 387 29.67 -0.21 -2.43
N THR A 388 29.82 0.14 -1.15
CA THR A 388 30.50 -0.73 -0.16
C THR A 388 29.65 -1.07 1.07
N VAL A 389 28.64 -0.25 1.37
CA VAL A 389 27.63 -0.52 2.41
C VAL A 389 26.44 -1.24 1.79
N ILE A 390 25.91 -2.25 2.48
CA ILE A 390 24.71 -2.98 2.06
C ILE A 390 23.49 -2.43 2.79
N TYR A 391 22.49 -1.98 2.03
CA TYR A 391 21.21 -1.51 2.56
C TYR A 391 20.14 -2.57 2.29
N ASN A 392 19.52 -3.06 3.34
CA ASN A 392 18.51 -4.09 3.29
C ASN A 392 17.21 -3.52 3.86
N ILE A 393 16.28 -3.14 2.99
CA ILE A 393 14.99 -2.55 3.35
C ILE A 393 13.91 -3.53 2.91
N TYR A 394 13.36 -4.24 3.90
CA TYR A 394 12.38 -5.28 3.67
C TYR A 394 11.12 -5.01 4.46
N ASN A 395 9.98 -5.15 3.80
CA ASN A 395 8.66 -5.01 4.39
C ASN A 395 8.46 -3.72 5.22
N SER A 396 9.13 -2.63 4.86
CA SER A 396 9.22 -1.43 5.70
C SER A 396 8.49 -0.23 5.08
N ILE A 397 8.09 0.71 5.92
CA ILE A 397 7.46 1.98 5.54
C ILE A 397 8.40 3.12 5.94
N ILE A 398 8.84 3.91 4.96
CA ILE A 398 9.68 5.08 5.14
C ILE A 398 9.05 6.23 4.34
N GLU A 399 8.23 7.04 5.01
CA GLU A 399 7.47 8.13 4.38
C GLU A 399 7.23 9.30 5.36
N ASN A 400 6.93 10.48 4.81
CA ASN A 400 6.66 11.71 5.57
C ASN A 400 7.83 12.16 6.48
N ASN A 401 9.07 12.01 6.04
CA ASN A 401 10.21 12.66 6.70
C ASN A 401 10.56 13.95 5.94
N TYR A 402 10.66 15.07 6.63
CA TYR A 402 10.63 16.40 5.99
C TYR A 402 11.58 17.42 6.62
N LEU A 403 11.79 18.52 5.91
CA LEU A 403 12.52 19.68 6.43
C LEU A 403 11.66 20.38 7.51
N LYS A 404 12.20 20.58 8.72
CA LYS A 404 11.46 21.13 9.86
C LYS A 404 10.74 22.45 9.55
N ASP A 405 11.42 23.34 8.83
CA ASP A 405 10.89 24.67 8.50
C ASP A 405 10.03 24.69 7.22
N ASP A 406 9.92 23.55 6.51
CA ASP A 406 9.11 23.42 5.31
C ASP A 406 8.63 21.95 5.15
N PRO A 407 7.50 21.59 5.77
CA PRO A 407 6.95 20.24 5.71
C PRO A 407 6.59 19.74 4.30
N THR A 408 6.51 20.65 3.31
CA THR A 408 6.30 20.27 1.90
C THR A 408 7.56 19.68 1.27
N LYS A 409 8.73 19.97 1.83
CA LYS A 409 10.01 19.39 1.41
C LYS A 409 10.23 18.05 2.09
N VAL A 410 9.54 17.03 1.56
CA VAL A 410 9.73 15.63 1.94
C VAL A 410 10.96 15.07 1.27
N LEU A 411 11.82 14.38 2.03
CA LEU A 411 12.86 13.48 1.55
C LEU A 411 13.10 12.39 2.61
N ASP A 412 12.75 11.17 2.27
CA ASP A 412 12.74 10.06 3.22
C ASP A 412 14.10 9.41 3.36
N MET A 413 14.79 9.19 2.24
CA MET A 413 16.11 8.62 2.22
C MET A 413 17.01 9.34 1.21
N SER A 414 18.27 9.59 1.58
CA SER A 414 19.31 10.01 0.64
C SER A 414 20.58 9.18 0.76
N VAL A 415 21.15 8.82 -0.38
CA VAL A 415 22.44 8.13 -0.49
C VAL A 415 23.34 8.92 -1.43
N GLN A 416 24.47 9.42 -0.92
CA GLN A 416 25.37 10.36 -1.64
C GLN A 416 26.84 9.93 -1.61
N GLY A 417 27.56 10.23 -2.69
CA GLY A 417 28.98 9.92 -2.92
C GLY A 417 29.33 9.82 -4.43
N ASN A 418 30.57 10.17 -4.80
CA ASN A 418 31.01 10.34 -6.20
C ASN A 418 30.82 9.11 -7.13
N ASP A 419 30.56 7.91 -6.58
CA ASP A 419 30.30 6.66 -7.32
C ASP A 419 29.10 5.87 -6.75
N SER A 420 28.06 6.55 -6.22
CA SER A 420 26.91 5.90 -5.57
C SER A 420 25.94 5.25 -6.56
N TYR A 421 26.21 4.00 -6.96
CA TYR A 421 25.25 3.20 -7.72
C TYR A 421 24.45 2.33 -6.77
N LEU A 422 23.16 2.58 -6.63
CA LEU A 422 22.26 1.64 -5.95
C LEU A 422 21.91 0.52 -6.92
N ILE A 423 22.46 -0.67 -6.68
CA ILE A 423 22.28 -1.84 -7.53
C ILE A 423 21.47 -2.88 -6.76
N ASP A 424 20.30 -3.20 -7.31
CA ASP A 424 19.41 -4.23 -6.77
C ASP A 424 20.13 -5.58 -6.64
N GLY A 425 19.99 -6.24 -5.50
CA GLY A 425 20.65 -7.54 -5.24
C GLY A 425 22.13 -7.46 -4.86
N LYS A 426 22.75 -6.26 -4.86
CA LYS A 426 24.17 -6.09 -4.55
C LYS A 426 24.39 -5.26 -3.29
N ASN A 427 24.14 -3.96 -3.37
CA ASN A 427 24.37 -3.01 -2.27
C ASN A 427 23.08 -2.32 -1.82
N PHE A 428 21.99 -2.42 -2.59
CA PHE A 428 20.69 -1.88 -2.20
C PHE A 428 19.60 -2.91 -2.49
N ASN A 429 18.97 -3.42 -1.44
CA ASN A 429 17.91 -4.41 -1.54
C ASN A 429 16.64 -3.79 -0.94
N LEU A 430 15.71 -3.41 -1.81
CA LEU A 430 14.40 -2.89 -1.42
C LEU A 430 13.35 -3.88 -1.89
N LYS A 431 12.56 -4.47 -0.97
CA LYS A 431 11.46 -5.40 -1.34
C LYS A 431 10.24 -5.23 -0.46
N ASN A 432 9.06 -5.32 -1.07
CA ASN A 432 7.74 -5.20 -0.44
C ASN A 432 7.63 -3.98 0.49
N SER A 433 8.23 -2.86 0.10
CA SER A 433 8.42 -1.70 0.97
C SER A 433 7.86 -0.42 0.35
N PHE A 434 7.55 0.55 1.21
CA PHE A 434 7.12 1.90 0.86
C PHE A 434 8.26 2.86 1.17
N LEU A 435 8.75 3.57 0.16
CA LEU A 435 9.81 4.56 0.27
C LEU A 435 9.39 5.85 -0.44
N GLY A 436 8.90 6.83 0.32
CA GLY A 436 8.21 8.00 -0.24
C GLY A 436 9.04 8.81 -1.21
N ARG A 437 10.24 9.22 -0.80
CA ARG A 437 11.19 9.86 -1.69
C ARG A 437 12.61 9.40 -1.41
N LEU A 438 13.25 8.86 -2.44
CA LEU A 438 14.65 8.49 -2.47
C LEU A 438 15.42 9.48 -3.35
N LEU A 439 16.52 9.99 -2.82
CA LEU A 439 17.53 10.67 -3.62
C LEU A 439 18.82 9.85 -3.64
N ALA A 440 19.26 9.49 -4.84
CA ALA A 440 20.56 8.88 -5.11
C ALA A 440 21.22 9.57 -6.29
N ASP A 441 22.54 9.76 -6.25
CA ASP A 441 23.30 10.52 -7.26
C ASP A 441 23.11 9.98 -8.69
N HIS A 442 22.93 8.66 -8.84
CA HIS A 442 22.70 7.99 -10.14
C HIS A 442 21.27 7.47 -10.30
N GLY A 443 20.34 7.89 -9.43
CA GLY A 443 18.99 7.36 -9.38
C GLY A 443 18.90 5.89 -8.93
N TYR A 444 17.68 5.38 -8.82
CA TYR A 444 17.38 3.96 -8.57
C TYR A 444 16.00 3.66 -9.16
N THR A 445 15.92 2.57 -9.93
CA THR A 445 14.66 2.04 -10.46
C THR A 445 14.42 0.70 -9.80
N SER A 446 13.30 0.59 -9.09
CA SER A 446 12.95 -0.67 -8.44
C SER A 446 12.43 -1.68 -9.46
N PRO A 447 12.93 -2.93 -9.46
CA PRO A 447 12.34 -4.01 -10.26
C PRO A 447 10.87 -4.25 -9.88
N LEU A 448 10.02 -4.52 -10.87
CA LEU A 448 8.57 -4.70 -10.65
C LEU A 448 8.27 -5.89 -9.73
N GLU A 449 9.06 -6.95 -9.83
CA GLU A 449 8.98 -8.18 -9.03
C GLU A 449 9.31 -7.98 -7.54
N ASN A 450 9.99 -6.87 -7.19
CA ASN A 450 10.26 -6.54 -5.80
C ASN A 450 9.07 -5.84 -5.13
N GLU A 451 8.05 -5.47 -5.91
CA GLU A 451 6.75 -4.96 -5.45
C GLU A 451 6.85 -3.80 -4.45
N ASN A 452 7.69 -2.82 -4.76
CA ASN A 452 7.86 -1.62 -3.95
C ASN A 452 7.02 -0.46 -4.44
N TYR A 453 6.69 0.44 -3.51
CA TYR A 453 6.17 1.76 -3.80
C TYR A 453 7.27 2.78 -3.51
N ILE A 454 7.80 3.42 -4.56
CA ILE A 454 8.92 4.36 -4.44
C ILE A 454 8.66 5.68 -5.16
N ASN A 455 9.19 6.78 -4.63
CA ASN A 455 9.22 8.10 -5.29
C ASN A 455 7.83 8.68 -5.61
N TYR A 456 6.90 8.55 -4.69
CA TYR A 456 5.57 9.14 -4.78
C TYR A 456 5.48 10.59 -4.23
N ASN A 457 6.60 11.31 -4.26
CA ASN A 457 6.71 12.78 -4.13
C ASN A 457 6.03 13.42 -2.91
N GLY A 458 6.17 12.81 -1.72
CA GLY A 458 5.62 13.37 -0.49
C GLY A 458 4.12 13.16 -0.39
N GLY A 459 3.75 12.02 0.18
CA GLY A 459 2.37 11.61 0.45
C GLY A 459 2.37 10.42 1.40
N SER A 460 1.23 10.09 2.01
CA SER A 460 1.10 8.93 2.90
C SER A 460 0.49 7.75 2.12
N ILE A 461 1.28 7.10 1.27
CA ILE A 461 0.77 6.01 0.42
C ILE A 461 0.65 4.70 1.19
N ALA A 462 1.52 4.47 2.17
CA ALA A 462 1.43 3.28 3.00
C ALA A 462 0.10 3.24 3.78
N GLY A 463 -0.50 4.41 4.04
CA GLY A 463 -1.73 4.55 4.81
C GLY A 463 -1.51 4.28 6.30
N LEU A 464 -0.45 4.89 6.82
CA LEU A 464 -0.25 5.10 8.25
C LEU A 464 -1.44 5.85 8.85
N ALA A 465 -1.65 5.71 10.16
CA ALA A 465 -2.66 6.46 10.91
C ALA A 465 -2.65 7.97 10.58
N ILE A 466 -3.83 8.60 10.54
CA ILE A 466 -3.98 10.04 10.22
C ILE A 466 -3.51 10.93 11.39
N ASP A 467 -3.78 10.49 12.62
CA ASP A 467 -3.25 11.11 13.85
C ASP A 467 -2.23 10.19 14.58
N PRO A 468 -1.02 10.01 14.03
CA PRO A 468 0.04 9.24 14.66
C PRO A 468 0.37 9.65 16.09
N ASP A 469 0.22 10.92 16.47
CA ASP A 469 0.61 11.39 17.81
C ASP A 469 -0.24 10.73 18.90
N GLN A 470 -1.53 10.49 18.63
CA GLN A 470 -2.41 9.74 19.53
C GLN A 470 -1.92 8.30 19.75
N TYR A 471 -1.47 7.63 18.69
CA TYR A 471 -0.95 6.27 18.76
C TYR A 471 0.42 6.24 19.43
N ILE A 472 1.28 7.22 19.18
CA ILE A 472 2.56 7.33 19.88
C ILE A 472 2.34 7.50 21.38
N ALA A 473 1.40 8.35 21.79
CA ALA A 473 1.11 8.59 23.21
C ALA A 473 0.56 7.35 23.95
N THR A 474 -0.12 6.43 23.25
CA THR A 474 -0.80 5.27 23.86
C THR A 474 -0.04 3.96 23.71
N GLN A 475 0.67 3.78 22.60
CA GLN A 475 1.30 2.51 22.23
C GLN A 475 2.70 2.66 21.59
N ASN A 476 3.32 3.85 21.63
CA ASN A 476 4.70 4.09 21.17
C ASN A 476 5.00 3.65 19.72
N SER A 477 3.97 3.56 18.87
CA SER A 477 4.07 2.99 17.52
C SER A 477 2.99 3.57 16.60
N VAL A 478 3.24 3.56 15.29
CA VAL A 478 2.29 4.07 14.28
C VAL A 478 1.73 2.90 13.46
N PRO A 479 0.41 2.62 13.56
CA PRO A 479 -0.21 1.52 12.83
C PRO A 479 -0.56 1.92 11.39
N VAL A 480 -0.83 0.92 10.57
CA VAL A 480 -1.53 1.07 9.28
C VAL A 480 -3.02 0.74 9.44
N TYR A 481 -3.86 1.29 8.56
CA TYR A 481 -5.27 0.89 8.49
C TYR A 481 -5.45 -0.41 7.72
N THR A 482 -6.47 -1.21 8.06
CA THR A 482 -6.79 -2.47 7.36
C THR A 482 -7.16 -2.30 5.88
N THR A 483 -7.53 -1.09 5.48
CA THR A 483 -7.86 -0.70 4.09
C THR A 483 -6.69 -0.01 3.38
N SER A 484 -5.51 0.07 4.03
CA SER A 484 -4.35 0.72 3.45
C SER A 484 -3.61 -0.20 2.46
N PRO A 485 -2.84 0.36 1.50
CA PRO A 485 -2.02 -0.43 0.61
C PRO A 485 -0.98 -1.25 1.37
N ALA A 486 -0.42 -0.71 2.46
CA ALA A 486 0.57 -1.42 3.24
C ALA A 486 0.00 -2.63 3.98
N TYR A 487 -1.30 -2.70 4.27
CA TYR A 487 -1.89 -3.79 5.05
C TYR A 487 -1.75 -5.18 4.42
N ARG A 488 -1.63 -5.27 3.08
CA ARG A 488 -1.45 -6.55 2.36
C ARG A 488 -0.28 -6.55 1.38
N GLN A 489 0.62 -5.58 1.48
CA GLN A 489 1.76 -5.47 0.55
C GLN A 489 2.93 -6.38 0.92
N GLY A 490 3.07 -6.67 2.21
CA GLY A 490 4.19 -7.42 2.76
C GLY A 490 4.25 -8.87 2.30
N ASN A 491 5.46 -9.42 2.28
CA ASN A 491 5.69 -10.82 1.95
C ASN A 491 5.65 -11.67 3.24
N ALA A 492 4.65 -12.54 3.34
CA ALA A 492 4.46 -13.40 4.51
C ALA A 492 5.59 -14.41 4.69
N GLU A 493 5.96 -15.11 3.61
CA GLU A 493 6.96 -16.18 3.64
C GLU A 493 8.32 -15.63 4.09
N PHE A 494 8.71 -14.47 3.57
CA PHE A 494 9.95 -13.80 3.97
C PHE A 494 10.03 -13.50 5.47
N LEU A 495 8.96 -12.95 6.05
CA LEU A 495 8.95 -12.68 7.49
C LEU A 495 8.94 -13.96 8.32
N GLN A 496 8.20 -14.98 7.87
CA GLN A 496 8.15 -16.28 8.53
C GLN A 496 9.51 -16.98 8.52
N ASP A 497 10.25 -16.91 7.42
CA ASP A 497 11.62 -17.44 7.29
C ASP A 497 12.61 -16.73 8.22
N LEU A 498 12.40 -15.43 8.47
CA LEU A 498 13.17 -14.66 9.45
C LEU A 498 12.69 -14.86 10.91
N GLY A 499 11.64 -15.64 11.14
CA GLY A 499 11.05 -15.87 12.46
C GLY A 499 10.24 -14.69 13.01
N ILE A 500 9.87 -13.73 12.16
CA ILE A 500 9.13 -12.52 12.53
C ILE A 500 7.63 -12.83 12.46
N MET A 501 7.10 -13.38 13.55
CA MET A 501 5.70 -13.83 13.65
C MET A 501 4.77 -12.82 14.32
N THR A 502 5.35 -11.83 15.00
CA THR A 502 4.61 -10.80 15.73
C THR A 502 4.98 -9.41 15.23
N ASP A 503 4.12 -8.44 15.48
CA ASP A 503 4.40 -7.02 15.28
C ASP A 503 5.26 -6.45 16.43
N GLN A 504 5.55 -5.14 16.39
CA GLN A 504 6.37 -4.46 17.41
C GLN A 504 5.78 -4.59 18.84
N LEU A 505 4.45 -4.69 18.99
CA LEU A 505 3.78 -4.80 20.29
C LEU A 505 3.62 -6.26 20.72
N GLY A 506 4.09 -7.22 19.91
CA GLY A 506 3.99 -8.64 20.19
C GLY A 506 2.68 -9.29 19.76
N ALA A 507 1.82 -8.58 19.03
CA ALA A 507 0.60 -9.16 18.47
C ALA A 507 0.94 -10.07 17.28
N ILE A 508 0.25 -11.21 17.17
CA ILE A 508 0.47 -12.15 16.06
C ILE A 508 0.03 -11.49 14.75
N ARG A 509 0.90 -11.57 13.73
CA ARG A 509 0.63 -11.01 12.42
C ARG A 509 -0.35 -11.87 11.61
N SER A 510 -1.18 -11.21 10.80
CA SER A 510 -2.09 -11.84 9.86
C SER A 510 -1.35 -12.22 8.58
N PHE A 511 -1.09 -13.52 8.42
CA PHE A 511 -0.56 -14.08 7.18
C PHE A 511 -1.69 -14.68 6.34
N ALA A 512 -2.03 -14.04 5.22
CA ALA A 512 -3.10 -14.48 4.33
C ALA A 512 -2.69 -14.39 2.87
N ASN A 513 -2.88 -15.46 2.10
CA ASN A 513 -2.55 -15.53 0.67
C ASN A 513 -1.08 -15.16 0.35
N GLY A 514 -0.13 -15.54 1.22
CA GLY A 514 1.28 -15.18 1.07
C GLY A 514 1.59 -13.70 1.40
N ARG A 515 0.62 -12.96 1.94
CA ARG A 515 0.75 -11.53 2.29
C ARG A 515 0.60 -11.26 3.78
N CYS A 516 1.19 -10.16 4.21
CA CYS A 516 1.04 -9.55 5.54
C CYS A 516 1.14 -8.02 5.44
N ALA A 517 1.00 -7.30 6.55
CA ALA A 517 1.20 -5.85 6.51
C ALA A 517 2.69 -5.49 6.39
N SER A 518 2.99 -4.38 5.73
CA SER A 518 4.28 -3.71 5.80
C SER A 518 4.34 -2.75 6.97
N GLY A 519 5.53 -2.61 7.58
CA GLY A 519 5.76 -1.75 8.73
C GLY A 519 5.55 -2.41 10.09
N ALA A 520 5.93 -1.69 11.14
CA ALA A 520 6.11 -2.23 12.47
C ALA A 520 4.81 -2.76 13.12
N ILE A 521 3.63 -2.23 12.76
CA ILE A 521 2.33 -2.55 13.35
C ILE A 521 1.25 -2.69 12.28
N GLU A 522 0.47 -3.78 12.32
CA GLU A 522 -0.58 -4.08 11.33
C GLU A 522 -1.93 -3.46 11.65
N THR A 523 -2.29 -3.44 12.93
CA THR A 523 -3.59 -2.98 13.40
C THR A 523 -3.44 -2.16 14.67
N PRO A 524 -4.17 -1.04 14.78
CA PRO A 524 -4.19 -0.27 16.01
C PRO A 524 -4.70 -1.13 17.19
N LEU A 525 -4.11 -1.00 18.38
CA LEU A 525 -4.64 -1.61 19.61
C LEU A 525 -5.99 -0.97 20.08
N THR A 526 -6.66 -0.19 19.21
CA THR A 526 -7.66 0.93 19.37
C THR A 526 -7.03 2.32 19.60
N PRO A 527 -7.38 3.36 18.80
CA PRO A 527 -8.57 4.21 19.00
C PRO A 527 -9.27 4.81 17.74
N GLY A 528 -10.56 5.13 17.92
CA GLY A 528 -11.49 5.92 17.09
C GLY A 528 -11.10 6.29 15.65
N GLY A 529 -11.67 5.57 14.67
CA GLY A 529 -11.83 6.11 13.32
C GLY A 529 -12.56 7.46 13.39
N GLY A 530 -12.05 8.46 12.67
CA GLY A 530 -12.42 9.87 12.82
C GLY A 530 -13.92 10.12 12.88
N GLU A 531 -14.31 11.10 13.69
CA GLU A 531 -15.69 11.57 13.85
C GLU A 531 -16.23 12.16 12.54
N GLY A 532 -16.63 11.29 11.61
CA GLY A 532 -17.36 11.61 10.39
C GLY A 532 -18.34 10.49 10.07
N GLU A 533 -19.53 10.83 9.59
CA GLU A 533 -20.50 9.84 9.09
C GLU A 533 -19.85 9.00 7.99
N SER A 534 -19.67 7.71 8.26
CA SER A 534 -19.08 6.77 7.31
C SER A 534 -19.98 6.66 6.09
N SER A 535 -19.45 6.99 4.91
CA SER A 535 -20.17 6.89 3.62
C SER A 535 -19.60 5.77 2.76
N VAL A 536 -20.40 5.28 1.81
CA VAL A 536 -19.95 4.34 0.77
C VAL A 536 -19.72 5.10 -0.53
N TYR A 537 -18.49 5.07 -1.04
CA TYR A 537 -18.13 5.63 -2.34
C TYR A 537 -17.93 4.54 -3.39
N GLU A 538 -18.48 4.75 -4.58
CA GLU A 538 -18.19 3.96 -5.79
C GLU A 538 -17.48 4.83 -6.82
N HIS A 539 -16.26 4.45 -7.17
CA HIS A 539 -15.39 5.18 -8.07
C HIS A 539 -15.42 4.58 -9.48
N PHE A 540 -15.98 5.33 -10.42
CA PHE A 540 -15.94 5.02 -11.84
C PHE A 540 -14.72 5.70 -12.47
N ILE A 541 -13.91 4.91 -13.18
CA ILE A 541 -12.68 5.39 -13.81
C ILE A 541 -12.78 5.15 -15.32
N ILE A 542 -12.54 6.20 -16.11
CA ILE A 542 -12.40 6.11 -17.57
C ILE A 542 -10.94 6.28 -17.98
N TYR A 543 -10.48 5.40 -18.86
CA TYR A 543 -9.12 5.36 -19.38
C TYR A 543 -9.12 5.12 -20.90
N GLY A 544 -8.01 5.44 -21.56
CA GLY A 544 -7.88 5.33 -23.01
C GLY A 544 -7.29 6.57 -23.66
N GLN A 545 -7.74 6.90 -24.88
CA GLN A 545 -7.20 8.01 -25.68
C GLN A 545 -8.13 9.22 -25.75
N SER A 546 -8.09 9.98 -26.86
CA SER A 546 -8.81 11.24 -27.06
C SER A 546 -10.33 11.14 -26.83
N LEU A 547 -10.98 10.03 -27.21
CA LEU A 547 -12.41 9.85 -26.94
C LEU A 547 -12.72 9.62 -25.46
N SER A 548 -11.84 8.93 -24.72
CA SER A 548 -12.00 8.73 -23.26
C SER A 548 -11.98 10.06 -22.49
N THR A 549 -11.23 11.04 -22.99
CA THR A 549 -11.04 12.34 -22.34
C THR A 549 -12.04 13.40 -22.81
N GLY A 550 -12.68 13.23 -23.97
CA GLY A 550 -13.56 14.27 -24.52
C GLY A 550 -12.81 15.31 -25.36
N HIS A 551 -11.96 14.91 -26.31
CA HIS A 551 -11.32 15.88 -27.21
C HIS A 551 -12.32 16.53 -28.18
N GLN A 552 -12.11 17.82 -28.51
CA GLN A 552 -12.98 18.60 -29.41
C GLN A 552 -14.42 18.75 -28.90
N SER A 553 -14.59 18.64 -27.58
CA SER A 553 -15.90 18.57 -26.93
C SER A 553 -16.41 19.92 -26.43
N TYR A 554 -15.80 21.04 -26.85
CA TYR A 554 -16.35 22.36 -26.52
C TYR A 554 -17.74 22.54 -27.18
N PRO A 555 -18.76 23.06 -26.44
CA PRO A 555 -18.71 23.58 -25.07
C PRO A 555 -19.05 22.55 -23.96
N SER A 556 -18.65 22.83 -22.72
CA SER A 556 -19.16 22.09 -21.54
C SER A 556 -20.66 22.37 -21.36
N MET A 557 -21.47 21.32 -21.22
CA MET A 557 -22.91 21.39 -21.02
C MET A 557 -23.36 20.79 -19.69
N SER A 558 -22.66 19.78 -19.15
CA SER A 558 -22.98 19.15 -17.86
C SER A 558 -22.39 19.96 -16.68
N THR A 559 -22.63 21.27 -16.62
CA THR A 559 -21.96 22.18 -15.67
C THR A 559 -22.56 22.20 -14.26
N GLU A 560 -23.77 21.67 -14.11
CA GLU A 560 -24.45 21.53 -12.82
C GLU A 560 -24.18 20.14 -12.22
N SER A 561 -23.84 20.10 -10.94
CA SER A 561 -23.59 18.83 -10.23
C SER A 561 -24.88 18.25 -9.66
N LEU A 562 -25.04 16.93 -9.77
CA LEU A 562 -26.06 16.20 -9.02
C LEU A 562 -25.55 15.87 -7.61
N GLU A 563 -26.43 15.97 -6.61
CA GLU A 563 -26.09 15.58 -5.23
C GLU A 563 -25.65 14.11 -5.19
N GLY A 564 -24.61 13.83 -4.38
CA GLY A 564 -24.00 12.50 -4.28
C GLY A 564 -23.04 12.15 -5.42
N ASN A 565 -22.84 13.00 -6.42
CA ASN A 565 -21.83 12.80 -7.47
C ASN A 565 -20.63 13.71 -7.26
N TYR A 566 -19.44 13.13 -7.34
CA TYR A 566 -18.18 13.78 -7.02
C TYR A 566 -17.10 13.50 -8.08
N MET A 567 -16.05 14.31 -8.05
CA MET A 567 -14.79 14.15 -8.78
C MET A 567 -13.62 14.40 -7.83
N ILE A 568 -12.44 13.88 -8.19
CA ILE A 568 -11.20 14.14 -7.44
C ILE A 568 -10.65 15.51 -7.84
N GLY A 569 -10.54 16.41 -6.87
CA GLY A 569 -10.06 17.77 -7.14
C GLY A 569 -11.06 18.63 -7.89
N ASP A 570 -10.58 19.59 -8.68
CA ASP A 570 -11.44 20.65 -9.23
C ASP A 570 -11.92 20.39 -10.67
N GLN A 571 -11.55 19.25 -11.27
CA GLN A 571 -12.00 18.81 -12.60
C GLN A 571 -12.00 17.28 -12.70
N VAL A 572 -12.73 16.72 -13.67
CA VAL A 572 -12.86 15.26 -13.83
C VAL A 572 -11.57 14.58 -14.29
N TRP A 573 -10.65 15.30 -14.94
CA TRP A 573 -9.38 14.74 -15.42
C TRP A 573 -8.28 14.85 -14.36
N ILE A 574 -7.53 13.77 -14.15
CA ILE A 574 -6.39 13.81 -13.22
C ILE A 574 -5.14 14.47 -13.82
N ASN A 575 -4.96 14.33 -15.13
CA ASN A 575 -3.71 14.63 -15.85
C ASN A 575 -3.78 15.83 -16.81
N LEU A 576 -4.90 16.56 -16.85
CA LEU A 576 -5.09 17.75 -17.71
C LEU A 576 -5.00 19.07 -16.91
N GLY A 577 -3.95 19.19 -16.11
CA GLY A 577 -3.66 20.38 -15.31
C GLY A 577 -4.37 20.44 -13.95
N ASN A 578 -4.86 19.31 -13.42
CA ASN A 578 -5.43 19.25 -12.08
C ASN A 578 -4.30 19.37 -11.05
N THR A 579 -4.53 20.12 -9.99
CA THR A 579 -3.53 20.35 -8.93
C THR A 579 -4.06 20.01 -7.54
N THR A 580 -5.35 19.68 -7.45
CA THR A 580 -6.06 19.45 -6.18
C THR A 580 -6.38 17.96 -6.09
N PHE A 581 -5.90 17.28 -5.05
CA PHE A 581 -6.00 15.81 -4.91
C PHE A 581 -6.30 15.35 -3.46
N ASP A 582 -6.81 16.25 -2.63
CA ASP A 582 -7.07 16.08 -1.20
C ASP A 582 -8.56 16.14 -0.83
N LYS A 583 -9.46 16.23 -1.82
CA LYS A 583 -10.92 16.29 -1.58
C LYS A 583 -11.75 15.78 -2.76
N PHE A 584 -12.96 15.33 -2.42
CA PHE A 584 -14.04 15.09 -3.37
C PHE A 584 -14.87 16.37 -3.53
N ASN A 585 -14.85 16.97 -4.73
CA ASN A 585 -15.72 18.10 -5.07
C ASN A 585 -16.92 17.63 -5.90
N PRO A 586 -18.02 18.41 -5.98
CA PRO A 586 -19.18 18.05 -6.79
C PRO A 586 -18.82 17.84 -8.27
N LEU A 587 -19.30 16.73 -8.86
CA LEU A 587 -19.02 16.36 -10.24
C LEU A 587 -19.65 17.34 -11.22
N LYS A 588 -18.85 17.93 -12.11
CA LYS A 588 -19.32 18.78 -13.20
C LYS A 588 -18.36 18.76 -14.38
N ALA A 589 -18.89 19.04 -15.57
CA ALA A 589 -18.07 19.31 -16.75
C ALA A 589 -17.53 20.75 -16.71
N SER A 590 -16.30 20.92 -17.19
CA SER A 590 -15.63 22.20 -17.38
C SER A 590 -14.63 22.09 -18.51
N LEU A 591 -14.20 23.23 -19.07
CA LEU A 591 -13.01 23.25 -19.91
C LEU A 591 -11.82 22.81 -19.07
N ALA A 592 -11.05 21.83 -19.55
CA ALA A 592 -9.90 21.30 -18.86
C ALA A 592 -8.90 22.43 -18.57
N ILE A 593 -8.24 22.38 -17.41
CA ILE A 593 -7.35 23.46 -16.96
C ILE A 593 -6.20 23.70 -17.96
N SER A 594 -5.66 22.63 -18.55
CA SER A 594 -4.65 22.70 -19.62
C SER A 594 -5.13 23.46 -20.87
N ASP A 595 -6.45 23.45 -21.11
CA ASP A 595 -7.09 23.91 -22.33
C ASP A 595 -7.92 25.18 -22.12
N LYS A 596 -7.75 25.86 -20.98
CA LYS A 596 -8.53 27.08 -20.63
C LYS A 596 -8.47 28.20 -21.67
N ASN A 597 -7.41 28.22 -22.47
CA ASN A 597 -7.16 29.20 -23.55
C ASN A 597 -7.36 28.61 -24.95
N SER A 598 -7.90 27.40 -25.07
CA SER A 598 -8.21 26.79 -26.36
C SER A 598 -9.25 27.62 -27.12
N ALA A 599 -9.16 27.60 -28.45
CA ALA A 599 -10.10 28.31 -29.30
C ALA A 599 -11.52 27.77 -29.09
N LYS A 600 -12.50 28.65 -28.95
CA LYS A 600 -13.91 28.30 -28.72
C LYS A 600 -14.59 28.01 -30.06
N THR A 601 -14.17 26.94 -30.72
CA THR A 601 -14.62 26.53 -32.06
C THR A 601 -15.01 25.05 -32.08
N LYS A 602 -15.53 24.56 -33.22
CA LYS A 602 -15.86 23.14 -33.38
C LYS A 602 -14.66 22.19 -33.17
N ASN A 603 -13.43 22.66 -33.37
CA ASN A 603 -12.23 21.82 -33.24
C ASN A 603 -11.48 22.03 -31.92
N GLY A 604 -12.01 22.86 -31.01
CA GLY A 604 -11.29 23.30 -29.83
C GLY A 604 -11.72 22.62 -28.53
N GLY A 605 -10.75 22.52 -27.61
CA GLY A 605 -10.96 22.26 -26.19
C GLY A 605 -11.33 20.83 -25.79
N ILE A 606 -10.98 20.50 -24.55
CA ILE A 606 -11.45 19.31 -23.82
C ILE A 606 -12.39 19.82 -22.73
N ALA A 607 -13.69 19.58 -22.86
CA ALA A 607 -14.73 20.28 -22.09
C ALA A 607 -15.87 19.40 -21.57
N GLU A 608 -16.18 18.30 -22.24
CA GLU A 608 -17.27 17.37 -21.91
C GLU A 608 -16.74 15.92 -22.02
N CYS A 609 -16.50 15.30 -20.86
CA CYS A 609 -16.02 13.91 -20.79
C CYS A 609 -17.21 12.94 -20.65
N PRO A 610 -17.23 11.81 -21.38
CA PRO A 610 -18.36 10.88 -21.34
C PRO A 610 -18.62 10.27 -19.95
N ILE A 611 -17.61 10.18 -19.07
CA ILE A 611 -17.81 9.66 -17.72
C ILE A 611 -18.71 10.54 -16.86
N VAL A 612 -18.77 11.85 -17.12
CA VAL A 612 -19.64 12.79 -16.40
C VAL A 612 -21.10 12.41 -16.64
N ALA A 613 -21.50 12.25 -17.91
CA ALA A 613 -22.84 11.83 -18.27
C ALA A 613 -23.13 10.38 -17.84
N ALA A 614 -22.15 9.47 -17.89
CA ALA A 614 -22.33 8.10 -17.41
C ALA A 614 -22.67 8.03 -15.90
N VAL A 615 -21.92 8.75 -15.06
CA VAL A 615 -22.14 8.75 -13.61
C VAL A 615 -23.40 9.54 -13.23
N ASN A 616 -23.73 10.60 -13.97
CA ASN A 616 -25.01 11.30 -13.80
C ASN A 616 -26.20 10.42 -14.19
N HIS A 617 -26.08 9.63 -15.27
CA HIS A 617 -27.10 8.64 -15.63
C HIS A 617 -27.37 7.64 -14.50
N LEU A 618 -26.31 7.10 -13.89
CA LEU A 618 -26.43 6.14 -12.79
C LEU A 618 -27.05 6.78 -11.55
N ARG A 619 -26.67 8.00 -11.18
CA ARG A 619 -27.29 8.75 -10.09
C ARG A 619 -28.79 8.93 -10.29
N LEU A 620 -29.22 9.35 -11.48
CA LEU A 620 -30.62 9.55 -11.80
C LEU A 620 -31.40 8.23 -11.88
N LYS A 621 -30.77 7.14 -12.33
CA LYS A 621 -31.41 5.82 -12.46
C LYS A 621 -31.55 5.07 -11.14
N LEU A 622 -30.53 5.11 -10.29
CA LEU A 622 -30.49 4.37 -9.03
C LEU A 622 -31.07 5.19 -7.87
N ASN A 623 -30.72 6.47 -7.81
CA ASN A 623 -31.11 7.42 -6.77
C ASN A 623 -30.96 6.88 -5.33
N ASP A 624 -29.91 6.09 -5.10
CA ASP A 624 -29.57 5.53 -3.78
C ASP A 624 -28.89 6.62 -2.93
N PRO A 625 -29.51 7.10 -1.84
CA PRO A 625 -28.93 8.15 -1.01
C PRO A 625 -27.72 7.67 -0.18
N ASP A 626 -27.56 6.36 0.03
CA ASP A 626 -26.52 5.79 0.88
C ASP A 626 -25.19 5.58 0.13
N VAL A 627 -25.23 5.63 -1.20
CA VAL A 627 -24.06 5.46 -2.07
C VAL A 627 -23.71 6.79 -2.73
N LYS A 628 -22.44 7.17 -2.67
CA LYS A 628 -21.84 8.34 -3.34
C LYS A 628 -21.02 7.88 -4.54
N TYR A 629 -21.08 8.59 -5.66
CA TYR A 629 -20.35 8.24 -6.87
C TYR A 629 -19.20 9.19 -7.11
N VAL A 630 -18.02 8.66 -7.44
CA VAL A 630 -16.85 9.44 -7.85
C VAL A 630 -16.57 9.14 -9.32
N ALA A 631 -16.29 10.15 -10.13
CA ALA A 631 -15.90 9.99 -11.53
C ALA A 631 -14.50 10.58 -11.76
N THR A 632 -13.62 9.81 -12.40
CA THR A 632 -12.30 10.29 -12.81
C THR A 632 -11.95 9.85 -14.23
N SER A 633 -11.44 10.79 -15.03
CA SER A 633 -10.80 10.51 -16.31
C SER A 633 -9.28 10.50 -16.17
N THR A 634 -8.68 9.44 -16.71
CA THR A 634 -7.23 9.20 -16.69
C THR A 634 -6.63 9.07 -18.08
N GLY A 635 -7.44 9.22 -19.14
CA GLY A 635 -6.99 9.03 -20.52
C GLY A 635 -5.98 10.07 -21.01
N THR A 636 -5.30 9.74 -22.12
CA THR A 636 -4.31 10.62 -22.78
C THR A 636 -4.49 10.60 -24.30
N GLY A 637 -4.68 11.76 -24.92
CA GLY A 637 -4.90 11.88 -26.37
C GLY A 637 -3.78 11.30 -27.24
N GLY A 638 -4.15 10.66 -28.35
CA GLY A 638 -3.23 10.19 -29.40
C GLY A 638 -2.25 9.10 -28.98
N LYS A 639 -2.71 8.15 -28.15
CA LYS A 639 -1.90 7.05 -27.60
C LYS A 639 -2.43 5.69 -28.04
N THR A 640 -1.51 4.76 -28.20
CA THR A 640 -1.76 3.35 -28.50
C THR A 640 -2.01 2.56 -27.21
N ILE A 641 -2.57 1.35 -27.32
CA ILE A 641 -2.76 0.47 -26.16
C ILE A 641 -1.43 0.13 -25.47
N GLU A 642 -0.36 0.02 -26.25
CA GLU A 642 1.00 -0.24 -25.78
C GLU A 642 1.49 0.88 -24.86
N GLN A 643 1.36 2.14 -25.30
CA GLN A 643 1.81 3.30 -24.51
C GLN A 643 1.01 3.48 -23.21
N LEU A 644 -0.24 3.01 -23.21
CA LEU A 644 -1.13 3.01 -22.05
C LEU A 644 -1.01 1.74 -21.21
N SER A 645 -0.14 0.79 -21.59
CA SER A 645 0.05 -0.46 -20.86
C SER A 645 0.92 -0.28 -19.62
N LYS A 646 0.58 -1.01 -18.54
CA LYS A 646 1.42 -1.17 -17.34
C LYS A 646 2.84 -1.65 -17.66
N HIS A 647 2.99 -2.38 -18.77
CA HIS A 647 4.25 -3.00 -19.19
C HIS A 647 5.03 -2.18 -20.21
N CYS A 648 4.58 -0.96 -20.50
CA CYS A 648 5.31 -0.06 -21.38
C CYS A 648 6.62 0.39 -20.72
N THR A 649 7.74 0.28 -21.44
CA THR A 649 9.01 0.94 -21.08
C THR A 649 9.27 2.16 -21.96
N ASN A 650 8.39 2.42 -22.92
CA ASN A 650 8.42 3.53 -23.87
C ASN A 650 7.51 4.71 -23.40
N GLY A 651 7.59 5.04 -22.11
CA GLY A 651 6.75 6.03 -21.42
C GLY A 651 5.95 5.44 -20.24
N TYR A 652 5.48 6.30 -19.33
CA TYR A 652 4.86 5.89 -18.06
C TYR A 652 3.44 6.48 -17.85
N LEU A 653 2.55 6.32 -18.84
CA LEU A 653 1.19 6.89 -18.79
C LEU A 653 0.21 6.08 -17.92
N TYR A 654 0.50 4.81 -17.64
CA TYR A 654 -0.33 3.96 -16.78
C TYR A 654 -0.39 4.46 -15.33
N ASN A 655 0.56 5.29 -14.91
CA ASN A 655 0.56 5.87 -13.56
C ASN A 655 -0.63 6.81 -13.32
N ASP A 656 -1.20 7.45 -14.35
CA ASP A 656 -2.39 8.28 -14.18
C ASP A 656 -3.60 7.47 -13.69
N PHE A 657 -3.74 6.23 -14.19
CA PHE A 657 -4.75 5.28 -13.71
C PHE A 657 -4.50 4.92 -12.23
N LYS A 658 -3.25 4.64 -11.85
CA LYS A 658 -2.86 4.37 -10.46
C LYS A 658 -3.11 5.56 -9.54
N TYR A 659 -2.84 6.78 -10.01
CA TYR A 659 -3.07 8.01 -9.23
C TYR A 659 -4.55 8.24 -8.94
N ALA A 660 -5.46 7.94 -9.88
CA ALA A 660 -6.90 8.05 -9.62
C ALA A 660 -7.33 7.14 -8.47
N MET A 661 -6.87 5.88 -8.48
CA MET A 661 -7.17 4.94 -7.40
C MET A 661 -6.56 5.40 -6.09
N PHE A 662 -5.29 5.82 -6.12
CA PHE A 662 -4.57 6.32 -4.96
C PHE A 662 -5.29 7.47 -4.26
N TYR A 663 -5.62 8.54 -4.99
CA TYR A 663 -6.28 9.70 -4.39
C TYR A 663 -7.71 9.40 -3.98
N GLY A 664 -8.44 8.57 -4.73
CA GLY A 664 -9.76 8.11 -4.30
C GLY A 664 -9.70 7.37 -2.96
N ALA A 665 -8.69 6.50 -2.77
CA ALA A 665 -8.49 5.79 -1.52
C ALA A 665 -8.08 6.75 -0.39
N LYS A 666 -7.13 7.65 -0.66
CA LYS A 666 -6.64 8.65 0.30
C LYS A 666 -7.79 9.50 0.84
N ILE A 667 -8.56 10.12 -0.05
CA ILE A 667 -9.64 11.04 0.32
C ILE A 667 -10.74 10.29 1.07
N SER A 668 -11.13 9.09 0.61
CA SER A 668 -12.13 8.27 1.31
C SER A 668 -11.70 7.94 2.74
N ARG A 669 -10.42 7.62 2.96
CA ARG A 669 -9.87 7.38 4.30
C ARG A 669 -9.89 8.64 5.17
N GLU A 670 -9.50 9.79 4.61
CA GLU A 670 -9.56 11.10 5.28
C GLU A 670 -11.00 11.46 5.71
N LEU A 671 -12.00 10.93 5.00
CA LEU A 671 -13.44 11.10 5.29
C LEU A 671 -14.04 9.94 6.12
N ASN A 672 -13.23 9.05 6.72
CA ASN A 672 -13.71 7.87 7.46
C ASN A 672 -14.74 7.00 6.68
N SER A 673 -14.55 6.91 5.37
CA SER A 673 -15.49 6.30 4.43
C SER A 673 -14.83 5.14 3.68
N VAL A 674 -15.65 4.24 3.13
CA VAL A 674 -15.18 3.13 2.28
C VAL A 674 -15.35 3.49 0.81
N ILE A 675 -14.43 3.00 -0.02
CA ILE A 675 -14.47 3.20 -1.46
C ILE A 675 -14.25 1.88 -2.20
N SER A 676 -14.98 1.69 -3.29
CA SER A 676 -14.81 0.58 -4.22
C SER A 676 -14.86 1.10 -5.65
N CYS A 677 -14.41 0.33 -6.63
CA CYS A 677 -14.56 0.62 -8.05
C CYS A 677 -15.37 -0.50 -8.70
N PRO A 678 -16.62 -0.21 -9.10
CA PRO A 678 -17.48 -1.23 -9.68
C PRO A 678 -17.25 -1.41 -11.19
N ALA A 679 -16.70 -0.40 -11.88
CA ALA A 679 -16.43 -0.46 -13.31
C ALA A 679 -15.24 0.41 -13.75
N ILE A 680 -14.53 -0.11 -14.74
CA ILE A 680 -13.49 0.57 -15.50
C ILE A 680 -14.01 0.72 -16.93
N ILE A 681 -13.95 1.94 -17.48
CA ILE A 681 -14.34 2.22 -18.85
C ILE A 681 -13.08 2.42 -19.70
N TRP A 682 -12.93 1.63 -20.76
CA TRP A 682 -11.82 1.69 -21.70
C TRP A 682 -12.26 2.19 -23.07
N MET A 683 -11.74 3.36 -23.45
CA MET A 683 -11.99 3.97 -24.76
C MET A 683 -10.69 4.29 -25.50
N GLN A 684 -10.12 3.27 -26.13
CA GLN A 684 -9.03 3.40 -27.08
C GLN A 684 -9.07 2.32 -28.17
N GLY A 685 -8.63 2.70 -29.37
CA GLY A 685 -8.37 1.78 -30.48
C GLY A 685 -8.01 2.50 -31.79
N GLU A 686 -8.42 3.76 -31.95
CA GLU A 686 -8.26 4.52 -33.19
C GLU A 686 -6.80 4.58 -33.67
N TYR A 687 -5.86 4.81 -32.74
CA TYR A 687 -4.45 4.96 -33.12
C TYR A 687 -3.80 3.63 -33.50
N ASN A 688 -4.34 2.48 -33.06
CA ASN A 688 -3.84 1.16 -33.43
C ASN A 688 -4.31 0.70 -34.83
N TYR A 689 -5.10 1.50 -35.55
CA TYR A 689 -5.35 1.28 -36.99
C TYR A 689 -4.20 1.76 -37.89
N THR A 690 -3.22 2.50 -37.35
CA THR A 690 -2.06 2.99 -38.09
C THR A 690 -0.78 2.54 -37.38
N SER A 691 0.20 2.05 -38.14
CA SER A 691 1.52 1.67 -37.60
C SER A 691 2.38 2.91 -37.40
N ASP A 692 3.02 3.00 -36.24
CA ASP A 692 3.94 4.06 -35.83
C ASP A 692 5.15 3.41 -35.13
N SER A 693 6.35 3.66 -35.65
CA SER A 693 7.61 3.03 -35.21
C SER A 693 8.04 3.42 -33.79
N GLU A 694 7.46 4.47 -33.22
CA GLU A 694 7.86 5.01 -31.91
C GLU A 694 6.84 4.72 -30.79
N LYS A 695 5.77 3.96 -31.08
CA LYS A 695 4.62 3.82 -30.16
C LYS A 695 4.32 2.39 -29.71
N GLY A 696 5.26 1.45 -29.84
CA GLY A 696 5.14 0.12 -29.24
C GLY A 696 5.52 0.09 -27.75
N LEU A 697 5.47 -1.11 -27.16
CA LEU A 697 5.74 -1.35 -25.73
C LEU A 697 7.15 -0.95 -25.30
N THR A 698 8.12 -1.13 -26.19
CA THR A 698 9.55 -0.83 -25.97
C THR A 698 10.05 0.18 -27.01
N PRO A 699 11.04 1.02 -26.68
CA PRO A 699 11.59 1.99 -27.62
C PRO A 699 12.04 1.34 -28.95
N GLY A 700 11.67 1.95 -30.08
CA GLY A 700 12.04 1.49 -31.42
C GLY A 700 11.23 0.30 -31.96
N VAL A 701 10.23 -0.19 -31.22
CA VAL A 701 9.30 -1.22 -31.69
C VAL A 701 7.98 -0.53 -32.08
N PRO A 702 7.41 -0.84 -33.27
CA PRO A 702 6.14 -0.26 -33.68
C PRO A 702 4.97 -0.74 -32.82
N ASN A 703 3.88 0.03 -32.77
CA ASN A 703 2.61 -0.48 -32.25
C ASN A 703 2.03 -1.55 -33.18
N THR A 704 1.23 -2.45 -32.62
CA THR A 704 0.47 -3.43 -33.38
C THR A 704 -0.70 -2.78 -34.09
N THR A 705 -0.96 -3.28 -35.30
CA THR A 705 -2.20 -3.10 -36.05
C THR A 705 -2.89 -4.45 -36.31
N ASP A 706 -2.36 -5.54 -35.75
CA ASP A 706 -2.90 -6.89 -35.88
C ASP A 706 -4.02 -7.13 -34.86
N LYS A 707 -5.07 -7.83 -35.30
CA LYS A 707 -6.25 -8.12 -34.47
C LYS A 707 -5.91 -8.96 -33.24
N ASN A 708 -5.14 -10.04 -33.42
CA ASN A 708 -4.86 -11.00 -32.35
C ASN A 708 -3.87 -10.43 -31.33
N GLU A 709 -2.85 -9.70 -31.81
CA GLU A 709 -1.92 -9.00 -30.94
C GLU A 709 -2.62 -7.91 -30.12
N TYR A 710 -3.45 -7.07 -30.74
CA TYR A 710 -4.22 -6.05 -30.03
C TYR A 710 -5.15 -6.68 -28.97
N LYS A 711 -5.84 -7.77 -29.33
CA LYS A 711 -6.69 -8.54 -28.42
C LYS A 711 -5.92 -9.09 -27.21
N ALA A 712 -4.72 -9.62 -27.43
CA ALA A 712 -3.86 -10.09 -26.34
C ALA A 712 -3.45 -8.94 -25.41
N LEU A 713 -3.12 -7.77 -25.95
CA LEU A 713 -2.79 -6.58 -25.18
C LEU A 713 -4.00 -6.06 -24.39
N LEU A 714 -5.19 -6.05 -24.98
CA LEU A 714 -6.43 -5.64 -24.33
C LEU A 714 -6.80 -6.56 -23.16
N TYR A 715 -6.72 -7.87 -23.36
CA TYR A 715 -6.94 -8.85 -22.29
C TYR A 715 -5.95 -8.66 -21.14
N LYS A 716 -4.66 -8.42 -21.46
CA LYS A 716 -3.62 -8.19 -20.45
C LYS A 716 -3.88 -6.91 -19.67
N LEU A 717 -4.10 -5.80 -20.37
CA LEU A 717 -4.41 -4.50 -19.78
C LEU A 717 -5.63 -4.55 -18.86
N LYS A 718 -6.72 -5.21 -19.29
CA LYS A 718 -7.92 -5.43 -18.48
C LYS A 718 -7.56 -6.05 -17.13
N ASN A 719 -6.85 -7.18 -17.16
CA ASN A 719 -6.50 -7.91 -15.94
C ASN A 719 -5.55 -7.11 -15.04
N ASP A 720 -4.58 -6.39 -15.61
CA ASP A 720 -3.68 -5.51 -14.85
C ASP A 720 -4.47 -4.41 -14.13
N MET A 721 -5.40 -3.74 -14.82
CA MET A 721 -6.22 -2.67 -14.26
C MET A 721 -7.18 -3.18 -13.17
N GLN A 722 -7.86 -4.31 -13.41
CA GLN A 722 -8.73 -4.92 -12.39
C GLN A 722 -7.92 -5.33 -11.15
N GLN A 723 -6.73 -5.90 -11.32
CA GLN A 723 -5.88 -6.30 -10.19
C GLN A 723 -5.38 -5.10 -9.40
N ASP A 724 -4.94 -4.03 -10.07
CA ASP A 724 -4.45 -2.84 -9.39
C ASP A 724 -5.59 -2.11 -8.63
N VAL A 725 -6.83 -2.17 -9.13
CA VAL A 725 -8.03 -1.73 -8.40
C VAL A 725 -8.28 -2.57 -7.16
N MET A 726 -8.32 -3.89 -7.30
CA MET A 726 -8.56 -4.81 -6.17
C MET A 726 -7.52 -4.60 -5.07
N ASN A 727 -6.26 -4.38 -5.45
CA ASN A 727 -5.17 -4.09 -4.51
C ASN A 727 -5.34 -2.70 -3.85
N SER A 728 -5.65 -1.66 -4.63
CA SER A 728 -5.71 -0.28 -4.13
C SER A 728 -6.88 -0.02 -3.18
N TYR A 729 -8.02 -0.68 -3.42
CA TYR A 729 -9.24 -0.54 -2.61
C TYR A 729 -9.50 -1.70 -1.66
N ALA A 730 -8.63 -2.72 -1.66
CA ALA A 730 -8.83 -3.95 -0.91
C ALA A 730 -10.21 -4.61 -1.16
N GLN A 731 -10.74 -4.44 -2.38
CA GLN A 731 -12.02 -5.04 -2.79
C GLN A 731 -11.81 -6.46 -3.33
N ASN A 732 -12.78 -7.35 -3.10
CA ASN A 732 -12.71 -8.75 -3.53
C ASN A 732 -13.31 -9.00 -4.92
N GLU A 733 -14.23 -8.12 -5.36
CA GLU A 733 -14.92 -8.23 -6.64
C GLU A 733 -14.13 -7.50 -7.72
N LYS A 734 -13.95 -8.13 -8.89
CA LYS A 734 -13.36 -7.46 -10.05
C LYS A 734 -14.31 -6.39 -10.59
N PRO A 735 -13.82 -5.17 -10.91
CA PRO A 735 -14.60 -4.19 -11.64
C PRO A 735 -15.06 -4.74 -13.00
N LEU A 736 -16.27 -4.40 -13.43
CA LEU A 736 -16.70 -4.64 -14.81
C LEU A 736 -15.80 -3.85 -15.75
N PHE A 737 -15.25 -4.50 -16.77
CA PHE A 737 -14.52 -3.80 -17.81
C PHE A 737 -15.45 -3.46 -18.98
N ILE A 738 -15.73 -2.17 -19.17
CA ILE A 738 -16.58 -1.70 -20.26
C ILE A 738 -15.70 -1.16 -21.37
N THR A 739 -15.67 -1.84 -22.51
CA THR A 739 -15.08 -1.29 -23.73
C THR A 739 -16.15 -0.77 -24.68
N TYR A 740 -15.71 -0.26 -25.82
CA TYR A 740 -16.52 0.21 -26.93
C TYR A 740 -15.96 -0.37 -28.23
N GLN A 741 -16.65 -0.10 -29.34
CA GLN A 741 -16.09 -0.35 -30.64
C GLN A 741 -15.64 0.96 -31.32
N THR A 742 -14.38 0.95 -31.74
CA THR A 742 -13.80 2.00 -32.59
C THR A 742 -14.65 2.17 -33.85
N GLY A 743 -14.94 3.42 -34.22
CA GLY A 743 -15.84 3.74 -35.33
C GLY A 743 -15.47 5.04 -36.04
N ALA A 744 -16.37 5.51 -36.89
CA ALA A 744 -16.23 6.77 -37.64
C ALA A 744 -14.94 6.82 -38.48
N GLN A 745 -14.40 8.03 -38.74
CA GLN A 745 -13.26 8.26 -39.65
C GLN A 745 -11.97 7.52 -39.30
N TYR A 746 -11.88 6.88 -38.12
CA TYR A 746 -10.67 6.19 -37.66
C TYR A 746 -10.65 4.72 -38.01
N THR A 747 -11.79 4.17 -38.42
CA THR A 747 -11.88 2.79 -38.90
C THR A 747 -11.07 2.64 -40.18
N ARG A 748 -10.19 1.65 -40.24
CA ARG A 748 -9.41 1.31 -41.44
C ARG A 748 -9.67 -0.12 -41.86
N GLY A 749 -9.49 -0.38 -43.15
CA GLY A 749 -9.48 -1.72 -43.72
C GLY A 749 -10.87 -2.36 -43.86
N LYS A 750 -10.91 -3.42 -44.67
CA LYS A 750 -12.11 -4.26 -44.90
C LYS A 750 -12.42 -5.15 -43.69
N THR A 751 -11.37 -5.56 -42.99
CA THR A 751 -11.33 -6.60 -41.94
C THR A 751 -11.50 -6.05 -40.52
N LEU A 752 -11.40 -4.73 -40.34
CA LEU A 752 -11.75 -4.02 -39.11
C LEU A 752 -10.99 -4.54 -37.88
N GLU A 753 -9.69 -4.74 -38.01
CA GLU A 753 -8.83 -5.47 -37.09
C GLU A 753 -9.05 -5.05 -35.63
N ILE A 754 -9.00 -3.76 -35.33
CA ILE A 754 -9.08 -3.27 -33.95
C ILE A 754 -10.52 -3.32 -33.40
N GLY A 755 -11.51 -2.88 -34.18
CA GLY A 755 -12.92 -2.95 -33.80
C GLY A 755 -13.43 -4.39 -33.61
N MET A 756 -12.94 -5.34 -34.41
CA MET A 756 -13.21 -6.76 -34.23
C MET A 756 -12.48 -7.32 -33.01
N ALA A 757 -11.23 -6.91 -32.75
CA ALA A 757 -10.52 -7.30 -31.53
C ALA A 757 -11.29 -6.88 -30.27
N GLN A 758 -11.77 -5.64 -30.20
CA GLN A 758 -12.57 -5.14 -29.07
C GLN A 758 -13.85 -5.96 -28.85
N LEU A 759 -14.60 -6.22 -29.94
CA LEU A 759 -15.84 -7.00 -29.90
C LEU A 759 -15.60 -8.46 -29.49
N GLU A 760 -14.65 -9.13 -30.14
CA GLU A 760 -14.33 -10.54 -29.87
C GLU A 760 -13.83 -10.72 -28.43
N THR A 761 -12.97 -9.82 -27.93
CA THR A 761 -12.50 -9.87 -26.54
C THR A 761 -13.65 -9.75 -25.56
N ALA A 762 -14.60 -8.84 -25.80
CA ALA A 762 -15.77 -8.67 -24.96
C ALA A 762 -16.72 -9.87 -25.00
N ASN A 763 -16.89 -10.52 -26.16
CA ASN A 763 -17.71 -11.73 -26.27
C ASN A 763 -17.08 -12.91 -25.49
N GLU A 764 -15.76 -13.04 -25.54
CA GLU A 764 -14.98 -14.14 -24.91
C GLU A 764 -14.75 -14.01 -23.39
N ASN A 765 -15.06 -12.86 -22.79
CA ASN A 765 -14.78 -12.59 -21.38
C ASN A 765 -16.06 -12.17 -20.64
N GLU A 766 -16.47 -12.92 -19.62
CA GLU A 766 -17.71 -12.65 -18.86
C GLU A 766 -17.64 -11.36 -18.01
N ASP A 767 -16.43 -10.96 -17.59
CA ASP A 767 -16.18 -9.74 -16.82
C ASP A 767 -15.91 -8.50 -17.70
N MET A 768 -16.20 -8.60 -19.00
CA MET A 768 -16.03 -7.54 -19.99
C MET A 768 -17.27 -7.41 -20.88
N ILE A 769 -17.65 -6.17 -21.22
CA ILE A 769 -18.73 -5.88 -22.16
C ILE A 769 -18.30 -4.84 -23.20
N CYS A 770 -18.95 -4.86 -24.36
CA CYS A 770 -18.82 -3.83 -25.39
C CYS A 770 -20.08 -2.96 -25.40
N ALA A 771 -19.95 -1.66 -25.15
CA ALA A 771 -21.07 -0.71 -25.15
C ALA A 771 -21.56 -0.33 -26.56
N GLY A 772 -21.03 -0.98 -27.61
CA GLY A 772 -21.38 -0.72 -29.01
C GLY A 772 -20.49 0.35 -29.65
N PRO A 773 -20.79 0.72 -30.91
CA PRO A 773 -19.98 1.67 -31.67
C PRO A 773 -20.23 3.12 -31.27
N VAL A 774 -19.23 3.98 -31.51
CA VAL A 774 -19.35 5.45 -31.31
C VAL A 774 -19.91 6.21 -32.51
N TYR A 775 -19.90 5.61 -33.72
CA TYR A 775 -20.40 6.26 -34.94
C TYR A 775 -21.88 6.72 -34.92
N PRO A 776 -22.78 6.19 -34.06
CA PRO A 776 -24.15 6.71 -33.98
C PRO A 776 -24.26 8.06 -33.27
N MET A 777 -23.22 8.44 -32.54
CA MET A 777 -23.19 9.69 -31.79
C MET A 777 -22.84 10.85 -32.73
N THR A 778 -23.26 12.06 -32.37
CA THR A 778 -22.89 13.25 -33.15
C THR A 778 -21.39 13.54 -33.06
N ASP A 779 -20.76 13.73 -34.22
CA ASP A 779 -19.32 13.93 -34.34
C ASP A 779 -18.96 15.09 -35.28
N ARG A 780 -17.70 15.50 -35.22
CA ARG A 780 -17.13 16.63 -35.98
C ARG A 780 -16.05 16.16 -36.95
N GLY A 781 -16.33 15.06 -37.62
CA GLY A 781 -15.44 14.37 -38.53
C GLY A 781 -14.77 13.18 -37.87
N GLY A 782 -14.93 12.92 -36.56
CA GLY A 782 -14.44 11.70 -35.92
C GLY A 782 -14.39 11.76 -34.39
N HIS A 783 -13.94 12.87 -33.81
CA HIS A 783 -14.20 13.12 -32.38
C HIS A 783 -15.63 13.59 -32.20
N LEU A 784 -16.22 13.18 -31.08
CA LEU A 784 -17.61 13.51 -30.78
C LEU A 784 -17.72 14.99 -30.42
N ASP A 785 -18.87 15.60 -30.70
CA ASP A 785 -19.17 16.90 -30.11
C ASP A 785 -19.68 16.73 -28.66
N ALA A 786 -19.98 17.84 -27.98
CA ALA A 786 -20.44 17.81 -26.60
C ALA A 786 -21.72 16.97 -26.42
N ASN A 787 -22.66 17.00 -27.38
CA ASN A 787 -23.85 16.15 -27.36
C ASN A 787 -23.47 14.68 -27.53
N GLY A 788 -22.56 14.37 -28.45
CA GLY A 788 -22.11 13.01 -28.70
C GLY A 788 -21.41 12.39 -27.49
N TYR A 789 -20.56 13.13 -26.77
CA TYR A 789 -19.95 12.64 -25.53
C TYR A 789 -20.96 12.42 -24.40
N ARG A 790 -21.94 13.32 -24.25
CA ARG A 790 -23.03 13.13 -23.27
C ARG A 790 -23.90 11.93 -23.60
N TRP A 791 -24.28 11.79 -24.86
CA TRP A 791 -25.08 10.67 -25.35
C TRP A 791 -24.33 9.35 -25.18
N TYR A 792 -23.06 9.28 -25.57
CA TYR A 792 -22.26 8.07 -25.36
C TYR A 792 -22.05 7.76 -23.88
N GLY A 793 -21.89 8.79 -23.04
CA GLY A 793 -21.87 8.64 -21.59
C GLY A 793 -23.14 7.99 -21.04
N GLU A 794 -24.33 8.40 -21.48
CA GLU A 794 -25.58 7.74 -21.09
C GLU A 794 -25.68 6.30 -21.61
N MET A 795 -25.11 6.00 -22.80
CA MET A 795 -25.00 4.64 -23.31
C MET A 795 -24.09 3.76 -22.43
N LEU A 796 -22.96 4.29 -21.95
CA LEU A 796 -22.08 3.62 -21.00
C LEU A 796 -22.79 3.37 -19.66
N GLY A 797 -23.54 4.36 -19.16
CA GLY A 797 -24.38 4.23 -17.97
C GLY A 797 -25.46 3.15 -18.12
N LYS A 798 -26.16 3.12 -19.26
CA LYS A 798 -27.13 2.07 -19.61
C LYS A 798 -26.47 0.68 -19.63
N ALA A 799 -25.30 0.55 -20.25
CA ALA A 799 -24.59 -0.72 -20.37
C ALA A 799 -24.16 -1.27 -19.01
N TYR A 800 -23.63 -0.40 -18.13
CA TYR A 800 -23.33 -0.74 -16.74
C TYR A 800 -24.61 -1.14 -15.98
N TYR A 801 -25.66 -0.31 -16.03
CA TYR A 801 -26.90 -0.54 -15.30
C TYR A 801 -27.53 -1.89 -15.66
N ARG A 802 -27.65 -2.23 -16.95
CA ARG A 802 -28.16 -3.55 -17.36
C ARG A 802 -27.29 -4.68 -16.81
N THR A 803 -25.97 -4.57 -16.93
CA THR A 803 -25.05 -5.66 -16.58
C THR A 803 -24.94 -5.87 -15.07
N LYS A 804 -24.59 -4.81 -14.32
CA LYS A 804 -24.28 -4.92 -12.89
C LYS A 804 -25.49 -4.76 -11.98
N VAL A 805 -26.48 -3.95 -12.38
CA VAL A 805 -27.66 -3.70 -11.52
C VAL A 805 -28.79 -4.67 -11.84
N LEU A 806 -29.10 -4.90 -13.12
CA LEU A 806 -30.19 -5.81 -13.51
C LEU A 806 -29.73 -7.27 -13.68
N GLY A 807 -28.43 -7.54 -13.65
CA GLY A 807 -27.86 -8.87 -13.93
C GLY A 807 -28.05 -9.33 -15.38
N GLN A 808 -28.28 -8.39 -16.30
CA GLN A 808 -28.51 -8.63 -17.72
C GLN A 808 -27.26 -8.23 -18.49
N ARG A 809 -26.41 -9.19 -18.89
CA ARG A 809 -25.19 -8.90 -19.66
C ARG A 809 -25.53 -8.03 -20.87
N PHE A 810 -24.95 -6.84 -20.92
CA PHE A 810 -25.11 -5.96 -22.07
C PHE A 810 -24.32 -6.50 -23.25
N VAL A 811 -25.03 -6.76 -24.35
CA VAL A 811 -24.43 -7.18 -25.61
C VAL A 811 -24.94 -6.23 -26.70
N PRO A 812 -24.05 -5.61 -27.50
CA PRO A 812 -24.50 -4.69 -28.54
C PRO A 812 -25.19 -5.46 -29.66
N LEU A 813 -25.96 -4.77 -30.50
CA LEU A 813 -26.50 -5.37 -31.71
C LEU A 813 -25.35 -5.87 -32.58
N GLN A 814 -25.30 -7.18 -32.85
CA GLN A 814 -24.23 -7.81 -33.63
C GLN A 814 -24.72 -9.06 -34.36
N PRO A 815 -24.10 -9.46 -35.49
CA PRO A 815 -24.41 -10.72 -36.15
C PRO A 815 -24.11 -11.92 -35.24
N ILE A 816 -24.92 -12.96 -35.36
CA ILE A 816 -24.66 -14.29 -34.77
C ILE A 816 -24.46 -15.35 -35.84
N GLU A 817 -24.94 -15.09 -37.06
CA GLU A 817 -24.84 -16.04 -38.16
C GLU A 817 -24.92 -15.34 -39.52
N ILE A 818 -24.16 -15.83 -40.50
CA ILE A 818 -24.30 -15.49 -41.92
C ILE A 818 -24.56 -16.76 -42.71
N SER A 819 -25.61 -16.78 -43.52
CA SER A 819 -26.11 -17.98 -44.17
C SER A 819 -26.51 -17.73 -45.61
N ARG A 820 -26.23 -18.71 -46.49
CA ARG A 820 -26.80 -18.74 -47.85
C ARG A 820 -28.29 -19.01 -47.78
N THR A 821 -29.04 -18.48 -48.74
CA THR A 821 -30.46 -18.75 -48.90
C THR A 821 -30.71 -19.67 -50.10
N ASP A 822 -31.96 -20.10 -50.30
CA ASP A 822 -32.36 -20.82 -51.51
C ASP A 822 -32.22 -19.97 -52.79
N ASN A 823 -32.13 -18.64 -52.65
CA ASN A 823 -31.79 -17.72 -53.72
C ASN A 823 -30.27 -17.55 -53.82
N ALA A 824 -29.68 -18.03 -54.92
CA ALA A 824 -28.23 -17.99 -55.16
C ALA A 824 -27.60 -16.58 -55.14
N LYS A 825 -28.40 -15.52 -55.25
CA LYS A 825 -27.95 -14.12 -55.21
C LYS A 825 -28.05 -13.46 -53.83
N GLU A 826 -28.51 -14.20 -52.83
CA GLU A 826 -28.91 -13.62 -51.55
C GLU A 826 -28.21 -14.27 -50.36
N ILE A 827 -27.74 -13.41 -49.46
CA ILE A 827 -27.17 -13.79 -48.17
C ILE A 827 -28.09 -13.28 -47.05
N LYS A 828 -28.27 -14.12 -46.03
CA LYS A 828 -29.01 -13.83 -44.80
C LYS A 828 -28.02 -13.59 -43.66
N ILE A 829 -28.24 -12.54 -42.88
CA ILE A 829 -27.48 -12.24 -41.68
C ILE A 829 -28.46 -12.24 -40.51
N ARG A 830 -28.30 -13.16 -39.57
CA ARG A 830 -29.09 -13.20 -38.33
C ARG A 830 -28.34 -12.43 -37.25
N PHE A 831 -29.05 -11.56 -36.53
CA PHE A 831 -28.50 -10.72 -35.48
C PHE A 831 -28.94 -11.16 -34.09
N LEU A 832 -28.08 -10.97 -33.10
CA LEU A 832 -28.51 -10.85 -31.71
C LEU A 832 -29.11 -9.45 -31.53
N VAL A 833 -30.43 -9.38 -31.40
CA VAL A 833 -31.17 -8.11 -31.32
C VAL A 833 -31.62 -7.88 -29.88
N PRO A 834 -31.04 -6.92 -29.14
CA PRO A 834 -31.45 -6.68 -27.75
C PRO A 834 -32.94 -6.32 -27.63
N LYS A 835 -33.46 -5.52 -28.58
CA LYS A 835 -34.90 -5.26 -28.69
C LYS A 835 -35.40 -5.16 -30.14
N LEU A 836 -36.23 -6.12 -30.56
CA LEU A 836 -36.91 -6.07 -31.86
C LEU A 836 -37.94 -4.92 -31.95
N PRO A 837 -38.27 -4.44 -33.16
CA PRO A 837 -37.72 -4.84 -34.47
C PRO A 837 -36.38 -4.18 -34.80
N LEU A 838 -35.66 -4.75 -35.77
CA LEU A 838 -34.55 -4.08 -36.43
C LEU A 838 -35.05 -2.91 -37.30
N VAL A 839 -34.26 -1.84 -37.40
CA VAL A 839 -34.57 -0.67 -38.21
C VAL A 839 -33.35 -0.20 -38.99
N LEU A 840 -33.56 0.09 -40.29
CA LEU A 840 -32.62 0.85 -41.11
C LEU A 840 -32.92 2.33 -40.91
N ASP A 841 -32.16 2.94 -40.00
CA ASP A 841 -32.34 4.30 -39.52
C ASP A 841 -31.44 5.28 -40.30
N ASP A 842 -32.04 6.05 -41.19
CA ASP A 842 -31.36 7.08 -41.99
C ASP A 842 -31.73 8.52 -41.59
N TRP A 843 -32.27 8.69 -40.37
CA TRP A 843 -32.72 9.98 -39.83
C TRP A 843 -32.04 10.36 -38.50
N THR A 844 -31.77 9.41 -37.61
CA THR A 844 -30.96 9.70 -36.40
C THR A 844 -29.47 9.77 -36.72
N VAL A 845 -29.05 9.05 -37.77
CA VAL A 845 -27.70 9.06 -38.33
C VAL A 845 -27.77 9.30 -39.84
N GLN A 846 -26.74 9.90 -40.41
CA GLN A 846 -26.71 10.19 -41.85
C GLN A 846 -26.82 8.89 -42.67
N LYS A 847 -27.69 8.89 -43.70
CA LYS A 847 -27.79 7.78 -44.66
C LYS A 847 -26.44 7.44 -45.28
N LYS A 848 -26.03 6.18 -45.21
CA LYS A 848 -24.87 5.63 -45.93
C LYS A 848 -25.34 4.77 -47.10
N THR A 849 -24.47 4.62 -48.08
CA THR A 849 -24.69 3.72 -49.22
C THR A 849 -25.00 2.32 -48.71
N ASP A 850 -26.05 1.71 -49.23
CA ASP A 850 -26.52 0.37 -48.83
C ASP A 850 -26.66 0.22 -47.31
N TYR A 851 -27.02 1.30 -46.60
CA TYR A 851 -27.16 1.37 -45.14
C TYR A 851 -25.90 0.97 -44.35
N GLY A 852 -24.73 0.96 -45.00
CA GLY A 852 -23.45 0.55 -44.43
C GLY A 852 -22.99 -0.86 -44.81
N PHE A 853 -23.80 -1.65 -45.53
CA PHE A 853 -23.45 -3.01 -45.95
C PHE A 853 -22.60 -3.05 -47.22
N ARG A 854 -21.69 -4.03 -47.29
CA ARG A 854 -20.99 -4.43 -48.51
C ARG A 854 -20.86 -5.95 -48.56
N VAL A 855 -21.01 -6.51 -49.75
CA VAL A 855 -20.84 -7.94 -50.02
C VAL A 855 -19.73 -8.11 -51.05
N TYR A 856 -18.84 -9.07 -50.82
CA TYR A 856 -17.81 -9.47 -51.76
C TYR A 856 -18.00 -10.95 -52.09
N ASN A 857 -17.70 -11.33 -53.33
CA ASN A 857 -17.67 -12.70 -53.80
C ASN A 857 -16.30 -12.96 -54.44
N ASP A 858 -15.50 -13.86 -53.86
CA ASP A 858 -14.10 -14.10 -54.23
C ASP A 858 -13.27 -12.80 -54.29
N ASN A 859 -13.40 -11.95 -53.26
CA ASN A 859 -12.83 -10.58 -53.13
C ASN A 859 -13.37 -9.51 -54.09
N ALA A 860 -14.24 -9.85 -55.05
CA ALA A 860 -14.87 -8.85 -55.92
C ALA A 860 -16.10 -8.25 -55.24
N GLN A 861 -16.14 -6.91 -55.08
CA GLN A 861 -17.31 -6.24 -54.49
C GLN A 861 -18.54 -6.41 -55.39
N GLN A 862 -19.65 -6.77 -54.78
CA GLN A 862 -20.94 -6.99 -55.44
C GLN A 862 -21.83 -5.76 -55.31
N THR A 863 -22.65 -5.52 -56.33
CA THR A 863 -23.74 -4.52 -56.27
C THR A 863 -24.92 -5.13 -55.52
N ILE A 864 -25.33 -4.50 -54.42
CA ILE A 864 -26.54 -4.86 -53.67
C ILE A 864 -27.74 -4.22 -54.38
N THR A 865 -28.76 -5.00 -54.69
CA THR A 865 -29.98 -4.55 -55.39
C THR A 865 -31.18 -4.44 -54.46
N ASN A 866 -31.16 -5.15 -53.33
CA ASN A 866 -32.22 -5.08 -52.33
C ASN A 866 -31.67 -5.38 -50.92
N ILE A 867 -32.20 -4.67 -49.92
CA ILE A 867 -31.96 -4.88 -48.50
C ILE A 867 -33.31 -4.93 -47.80
N ARG A 868 -33.59 -6.01 -47.08
CA ARG A 868 -34.83 -6.14 -46.30
C ARG A 868 -34.56 -6.72 -44.92
N ILE A 869 -35.45 -6.36 -43.99
CA ILE A 869 -35.48 -6.88 -42.62
C ILE A 869 -36.68 -7.82 -42.49
N GLU A 870 -36.45 -9.01 -41.95
CA GLU A 870 -37.51 -9.91 -41.49
C GLU A 870 -37.14 -10.45 -40.11
N GLY A 871 -37.89 -10.05 -39.08
CA GLY A 871 -37.60 -10.43 -37.69
C GLY A 871 -36.23 -9.92 -37.23
N ASP A 872 -35.37 -10.84 -36.82
CA ASP A 872 -33.99 -10.63 -36.37
C ASP A 872 -32.95 -10.74 -37.51
N CYS A 873 -33.41 -10.80 -38.76
CA CYS A 873 -32.56 -11.06 -39.91
C CYS A 873 -32.55 -9.89 -40.91
N VAL A 874 -31.38 -9.64 -41.49
CA VAL A 874 -31.18 -8.78 -42.66
C VAL A 874 -30.86 -9.67 -43.85
N TYR A 875 -31.55 -9.46 -44.97
CA TYR A 875 -31.28 -10.14 -46.23
C TYR A 875 -30.70 -9.15 -47.24
N LEU A 876 -29.58 -9.51 -47.85
CA LEU A 876 -28.92 -8.73 -48.88
C LEU A 876 -28.97 -9.50 -50.21
N THR A 877 -29.67 -8.95 -51.20
CA THR A 877 -29.73 -9.51 -52.56
C THR A 877 -28.73 -8.77 -53.45
N CYS A 878 -27.89 -9.51 -54.18
CA CYS A 878 -26.90 -8.97 -55.11
C CYS A 878 -27.34 -9.09 -56.58
N ALA A 879 -26.67 -8.36 -57.48
CA ALA A 879 -26.92 -8.44 -58.92
C ALA A 879 -26.51 -9.80 -59.52
N GLN A 880 -25.44 -10.40 -58.98
CA GLN A 880 -24.86 -11.68 -59.43
C GLN A 880 -24.96 -12.77 -58.37
N ASP A 881 -24.79 -14.02 -58.81
CA ASP A 881 -24.80 -15.20 -57.94
C ASP A 881 -23.59 -15.21 -57.01
N LEU A 882 -23.80 -15.59 -55.76
CA LEU A 882 -22.80 -15.58 -54.69
C LEU A 882 -22.12 -16.95 -54.51
N SER A 883 -21.72 -17.63 -55.59
CA SER A 883 -21.24 -19.03 -55.52
C SER A 883 -19.83 -19.26 -54.97
N GLY A 884 -19.06 -18.19 -54.72
CA GLY A 884 -17.68 -18.25 -54.24
C GLY A 884 -17.57 -18.09 -52.73
N VAL A 885 -16.40 -17.63 -52.28
CA VAL A 885 -16.18 -17.16 -50.90
C VAL A 885 -16.94 -15.85 -50.73
N VAL A 886 -17.90 -15.81 -49.81
CA VAL A 886 -18.72 -14.61 -49.54
C VAL A 886 -18.17 -13.88 -48.32
N GLU A 887 -17.84 -12.61 -48.47
CA GLU A 887 -17.40 -11.76 -47.35
C GLU A 887 -18.42 -10.64 -47.16
N VAL A 888 -18.86 -10.44 -45.92
CA VAL A 888 -19.78 -9.35 -45.56
C VAL A 888 -19.06 -8.38 -44.66
N ASN A 889 -19.07 -7.10 -45.06
CA ASN A 889 -18.56 -5.99 -44.28
C ASN A 889 -19.71 -5.04 -43.96
N TYR A 890 -19.78 -4.56 -42.72
CA TYR A 890 -20.74 -3.52 -42.30
C TYR A 890 -20.01 -2.42 -41.56
N ALA A 891 -20.37 -1.17 -41.85
CA ALA A 891 -19.77 0.04 -41.28
C ALA A 891 -18.23 0.11 -41.40
N GLY A 892 -17.68 -0.41 -42.51
CA GLY A 892 -16.24 -0.32 -42.78
C GLY A 892 -15.75 1.00 -43.39
N ASP A 893 -14.47 1.04 -43.72
CA ASP A 893 -13.78 2.21 -44.31
C ASP A 893 -14.28 2.55 -45.75
N GLY A 894 -13.82 3.64 -46.34
CA GLY A 894 -14.15 4.10 -47.69
C GLY A 894 -15.50 4.82 -47.75
N ALA A 895 -16.39 4.44 -48.67
CA ALA A 895 -17.68 5.11 -48.90
C ALA A 895 -18.64 5.16 -47.70
N ASN A 896 -18.41 4.32 -46.68
CA ASN A 896 -19.22 4.29 -45.45
C ASN A 896 -18.56 5.08 -44.32
N GLY A 897 -17.26 5.42 -44.43
CA GLY A 897 -16.52 6.22 -43.46
C GLY A 897 -16.59 5.70 -42.02
N GLY A 898 -16.69 4.38 -41.81
CA GLY A 898 -16.83 3.80 -40.46
C GLY A 898 -18.22 3.94 -39.83
N HIS A 899 -19.27 4.16 -40.63
CA HIS A 899 -20.65 4.35 -40.18
C HIS A 899 -21.61 3.36 -40.83
N GLY A 900 -22.71 3.06 -40.14
CA GLY A 900 -23.85 2.32 -40.68
C GLY A 900 -25.19 2.82 -40.15
N ASN A 901 -26.28 2.24 -40.64
CA ASN A 901 -27.64 2.70 -40.34
C ASN A 901 -28.52 1.64 -39.65
N LEU A 902 -28.00 0.46 -39.33
CA LEU A 902 -28.77 -0.61 -38.66
C LEU A 902 -28.76 -0.43 -37.14
N ARG A 903 -29.93 -0.42 -36.54
CA ARG A 903 -30.14 -0.47 -35.09
C ARG A 903 -31.30 -1.38 -34.69
N ASP A 904 -31.43 -1.61 -33.40
CA ASP A 904 -32.60 -2.21 -32.78
C ASP A 904 -33.65 -1.14 -32.42
N SER A 905 -34.74 -1.50 -31.73
CA SER A 905 -35.80 -0.57 -31.32
C SER A 905 -35.88 -0.36 -29.81
N ASP A 906 -34.72 -0.33 -29.13
CA ASP A 906 -34.64 -0.09 -27.69
C ASP A 906 -35.27 1.26 -27.29
N ASP A 907 -36.24 1.25 -26.40
CA ASP A 907 -36.95 2.45 -25.92
C ASP A 907 -36.37 2.98 -24.60
N TYR A 908 -35.16 2.56 -24.25
CA TYR A 908 -34.49 3.00 -23.04
C TYR A 908 -34.32 4.52 -23.01
N GLU A 909 -34.89 5.15 -21.99
CA GLU A 909 -34.91 6.61 -21.88
C GLU A 909 -33.58 7.18 -21.36
N ALA A 910 -33.09 8.19 -22.08
CA ALA A 910 -32.02 9.09 -21.68
C ALA A 910 -32.54 10.16 -20.70
N TYR A 911 -31.66 10.68 -19.84
CA TYR A 911 -31.99 11.84 -19.00
C TYR A 911 -31.55 13.15 -19.62
N TYR A 912 -30.50 13.11 -20.43
CA TYR A 912 -30.02 14.28 -21.14
C TYR A 912 -30.72 14.45 -22.48
N LYS A 913 -30.82 15.71 -22.86
CA LYS A 913 -31.50 16.16 -24.08
C LYS A 913 -30.49 16.65 -25.09
N TYR A 914 -30.84 16.50 -26.37
CA TYR A 914 -30.05 17.04 -27.48
C TYR A 914 -30.19 18.57 -27.54
N ILE A 915 -29.07 19.29 -27.42
CA ILE A 915 -29.06 20.76 -27.30
C ILE A 915 -28.57 21.41 -28.60
N ASP A 916 -29.22 22.49 -29.04
CA ASP A 916 -28.69 23.33 -30.12
C ASP A 916 -27.44 24.08 -29.65
N HIS A 917 -26.28 23.66 -30.16
CA HIS A 917 -25.01 24.31 -29.87
C HIS A 917 -24.93 25.74 -30.42
N ASP A 918 -25.76 26.11 -31.40
CA ASP A 918 -25.83 27.46 -31.97
C ASP A 918 -27.01 28.27 -31.42
N LYS A 919 -27.65 27.80 -30.34
CA LYS A 919 -28.73 28.50 -29.65
C LYS A 919 -28.32 29.94 -29.35
N LYS A 920 -29.25 30.87 -29.59
CA LYS A 920 -29.07 32.29 -29.33
C LYS A 920 -29.90 32.76 -28.14
N ASN A 921 -29.37 33.76 -27.44
CA ASN A 921 -30.09 34.54 -26.44
C ASN A 921 -31.09 35.50 -27.11
N PRO A 922 -32.04 36.09 -26.34
CA PRO A 922 -32.97 37.10 -26.87
C PRO A 922 -32.31 38.32 -27.52
N ASP A 923 -31.07 38.64 -27.15
CA ASP A 923 -30.26 39.73 -27.72
C ASP A 923 -29.50 39.33 -29.00
N ASN A 924 -29.78 38.14 -29.56
CA ASN A 924 -29.15 37.56 -30.74
C ASN A 924 -27.64 37.20 -30.58
N SER A 925 -27.09 37.30 -29.36
CA SER A 925 -25.80 36.70 -29.01
C SER A 925 -25.90 35.17 -28.93
N TYR A 926 -24.81 34.46 -29.17
CA TYR A 926 -24.78 33.01 -28.98
C TYR A 926 -24.76 32.67 -27.49
N PHE A 927 -25.59 31.70 -27.10
CA PHE A 927 -25.67 31.20 -25.72
C PHE A 927 -24.31 30.63 -25.27
N TYR A 928 -23.71 29.80 -26.11
CA TYR A 928 -22.34 29.33 -25.90
C TYR A 928 -21.35 30.31 -26.56
N PRO A 929 -20.37 30.84 -25.79
CA PRO A 929 -19.31 31.68 -26.33
C PRO A 929 -18.58 30.98 -27.47
N ARG A 930 -18.19 31.72 -28.51
CA ARG A 930 -17.44 31.15 -29.63
C ARG A 930 -16.58 32.21 -30.32
N ASP A 931 -15.48 31.76 -30.87
CA ASP A 931 -14.53 32.64 -31.55
C ASP A 931 -14.95 32.87 -33.01
N LYS A 932 -14.44 33.96 -33.59
CA LYS A 932 -14.61 34.26 -35.00
C LYS A 932 -13.44 33.71 -35.81
N GLU A 933 -13.74 33.19 -36.99
CA GLU A 933 -12.76 32.87 -38.02
C GLU A 933 -13.09 33.72 -39.26
N ASN A 934 -12.12 34.51 -39.74
CA ASN A 934 -12.31 35.46 -40.85
C ASN A 934 -13.56 36.36 -40.66
N ASP A 935 -13.66 37.02 -39.50
CA ASP A 935 -14.77 37.89 -39.06
C ASP A 935 -16.15 37.23 -38.88
N ASN A 936 -16.29 35.92 -39.15
CA ASN A 936 -17.54 35.17 -39.01
C ASN A 936 -17.47 34.19 -37.83
N TYR A 937 -18.57 34.07 -37.08
CA TYR A 937 -18.66 33.06 -36.04
C TYR A 937 -18.73 31.65 -36.67
N VAL A 938 -17.89 30.74 -36.21
CA VAL A 938 -17.90 29.34 -36.65
C VAL A 938 -19.03 28.60 -35.94
N THR A 939 -19.77 27.77 -36.66
CA THR A 939 -20.80 26.90 -36.06
C THR A 939 -20.17 25.91 -35.09
N LEU A 940 -20.86 25.61 -33.99
CA LEU A 940 -20.49 24.56 -33.04
C LEU A 940 -21.30 23.27 -33.28
N ARG A 941 -22.17 23.25 -34.30
CA ARG A 941 -22.97 22.09 -34.66
C ARG A 941 -22.10 20.97 -35.24
N PRO A 942 -22.53 19.71 -35.08
CA PRO A 942 -21.87 18.56 -35.69
C PRO A 942 -22.05 18.55 -37.22
N ASP A 943 -21.39 17.62 -37.90
CA ASP A 943 -21.50 17.49 -39.36
C ASP A 943 -22.88 16.94 -39.79
N TYR A 944 -23.57 16.21 -38.91
CA TYR A 944 -24.96 15.78 -39.08
C TYR A 944 -25.73 15.97 -37.77
N GLU A 945 -26.90 16.60 -37.86
CA GLU A 945 -27.81 16.74 -36.73
C GLU A 945 -28.90 15.65 -36.78
N PRO A 946 -29.10 14.88 -35.69
CA PRO A 946 -30.08 13.81 -35.61
C PRO A 946 -31.49 14.36 -35.73
N LYS A 947 -32.33 13.61 -36.46
CA LYS A 947 -33.71 13.98 -36.74
C LYS A 947 -34.68 12.94 -36.21
N THR A 948 -35.95 13.32 -36.09
CA THR A 948 -37.08 12.40 -36.01
C THR A 948 -37.32 11.76 -37.37
N GLN A 949 -38.14 10.70 -37.41
CA GLN A 949 -38.55 10.08 -38.67
C GLN A 949 -39.31 11.06 -39.60
N SER A 950 -39.96 12.09 -39.05
CA SER A 950 -40.61 13.14 -39.83
C SER A 950 -39.64 14.19 -40.39
N GLY A 951 -38.35 14.13 -40.03
CA GLY A 951 -37.29 15.00 -40.54
C GLY A 951 -36.98 16.23 -39.68
N GLU A 952 -37.57 16.35 -38.49
CA GLU A 952 -37.32 17.45 -37.55
C GLU A 952 -36.09 17.16 -36.68
N ILE A 953 -35.23 18.15 -36.43
CA ILE A 953 -34.08 17.97 -35.53
C ILE A 953 -34.58 17.73 -34.10
N ILE A 954 -33.98 16.79 -33.37
CA ILE A 954 -34.44 16.35 -32.04
C ILE A 954 -34.10 17.32 -30.89
N TYR A 955 -34.05 18.63 -31.14
CA TYR A 955 -33.74 19.62 -30.09
C TYR A 955 -34.69 19.49 -28.90
N ASP A 956 -34.12 19.58 -27.68
CA ASP A 956 -34.81 19.47 -26.40
C ASP A 956 -35.54 18.12 -26.15
N GLN A 957 -35.29 17.12 -27.00
CA GLN A 957 -35.72 15.73 -26.83
C GLN A 957 -34.61 14.90 -26.16
N PRO A 958 -34.96 13.87 -25.37
CA PRO A 958 -33.98 12.92 -24.84
C PRO A 958 -33.16 12.25 -25.93
N TYR A 959 -31.90 11.91 -25.65
CA TYR A 959 -31.10 11.13 -26.58
C TYR A 959 -31.72 9.75 -26.85
N PRO A 960 -31.88 9.31 -28.11
CA PRO A 960 -32.34 7.95 -28.39
C PRO A 960 -31.24 6.93 -28.09
N LEU A 961 -31.36 6.17 -27.01
CA LEU A 961 -30.36 5.16 -26.60
C LEU A 961 -30.56 3.81 -27.30
N TYR A 962 -30.71 3.82 -28.63
CA TYR A 962 -30.80 2.61 -29.45
C TYR A 962 -29.49 1.82 -29.44
N ASN A 963 -29.57 0.49 -29.57
CA ASN A 963 -28.39 -0.33 -29.79
C ASN A 963 -28.14 -0.42 -31.30
N PHE A 964 -27.18 0.36 -31.78
CA PHE A 964 -26.71 0.28 -33.16
C PHE A 964 -25.81 -0.93 -33.40
N SER A 965 -25.85 -1.46 -34.62
CA SER A 965 -25.01 -2.60 -34.99
C SER A 965 -23.54 -2.21 -34.91
N VAL A 966 -22.75 -3.03 -34.23
CA VAL A 966 -21.29 -2.97 -34.34
C VAL A 966 -20.87 -3.09 -35.81
N ALA A 967 -19.76 -2.45 -36.17
CA ALA A 967 -19.03 -2.72 -37.40
C ALA A 967 -18.51 -4.16 -37.36
N PHE A 968 -18.62 -4.88 -38.48
CA PHE A 968 -18.20 -6.28 -38.52
C PHE A 968 -17.67 -6.69 -39.89
N TYR A 969 -16.84 -7.72 -39.86
CA TYR A 969 -16.36 -8.42 -41.03
C TYR A 969 -16.42 -9.93 -40.78
N TYR A 970 -17.09 -10.65 -41.66
CA TYR A 970 -17.18 -12.11 -41.59
C TYR A 970 -17.05 -12.71 -42.98
N LYS A 971 -16.47 -13.92 -43.03
CA LYS A 971 -16.16 -14.67 -44.24
C LYS A 971 -16.87 -16.02 -44.19
N LEU A 972 -17.73 -16.27 -45.16
CA LEU A 972 -18.37 -17.55 -45.41
C LEU A 972 -17.63 -18.27 -46.54
N ASP A 973 -17.01 -19.40 -46.22
CA ASP A 973 -16.21 -20.14 -47.19
C ASP A 973 -17.06 -20.72 -48.34
N LYS A 974 -16.37 -21.03 -49.44
CA LYS A 974 -17.01 -21.58 -50.63
C LYS A 974 -17.62 -22.94 -50.31
N GLY A 975 -18.91 -23.11 -50.58
CA GLY A 975 -19.64 -24.35 -50.33
C GLY A 975 -20.19 -24.50 -48.91
N GLU A 976 -19.77 -23.66 -47.95
CA GLU A 976 -20.35 -23.66 -46.61
C GLU A 976 -21.73 -22.99 -46.60
N GLN A 977 -22.69 -23.61 -45.90
CA GLN A 977 -24.06 -23.11 -45.86
C GLN A 977 -24.23 -21.94 -44.89
N ASN A 978 -23.52 -21.96 -43.77
CA ASN A 978 -23.55 -20.91 -42.76
C ASN A 978 -22.20 -20.75 -42.06
N TYR A 979 -21.98 -19.54 -41.55
CA TYR A 979 -20.90 -19.17 -40.65
C TYR A 979 -21.54 -18.70 -39.35
N LYS A 980 -21.22 -19.37 -38.24
CA LYS A 980 -21.65 -18.96 -36.90
C LYS A 980 -20.58 -18.15 -36.21
N VAL A 981 -20.98 -17.05 -35.58
CA VAL A 981 -20.07 -16.22 -34.79
C VAL A 981 -19.75 -16.95 -33.47
N PRO A 982 -18.47 -17.22 -33.16
CA PRO A 982 -18.09 -17.93 -31.94
C PRO A 982 -18.54 -17.20 -30.66
N ASN A 983 -18.78 -17.97 -29.60
CA ASN A 983 -19.09 -17.48 -28.24
C ASN A 983 -20.39 -16.67 -28.10
N LEU A 984 -21.34 -16.82 -29.04
CA LEU A 984 -22.66 -16.19 -29.00
C LEU A 984 -23.84 -17.18 -29.01
N ASP A 985 -23.61 -18.48 -29.26
CA ASP A 985 -24.66 -19.52 -29.31
C ASP A 985 -25.35 -19.75 -27.94
N ASP A 986 -24.73 -19.36 -26.82
CA ASP A 986 -25.19 -19.60 -25.44
C ASP A 986 -25.99 -18.43 -24.80
N ILE A 987 -26.19 -17.30 -25.49
CA ILE A 987 -26.76 -16.09 -24.87
C ILE A 987 -28.30 -16.13 -24.71
N THR A 988 -28.95 -17.24 -25.09
CA THR A 988 -30.39 -17.47 -24.83
C THR A 988 -30.70 -18.29 -23.58
N ASP A 989 -29.70 -18.89 -22.93
CA ASP A 989 -29.87 -19.56 -21.63
C ASP A 989 -29.31 -18.63 -20.54
N SER A 990 -30.19 -18.12 -19.67
CA SER A 990 -29.80 -17.28 -18.53
C SER A 990 -28.81 -18.01 -17.61
N ALA A 991 -27.75 -17.32 -17.24
CA ALA A 991 -26.50 -17.77 -16.63
C ALA A 991 -26.56 -18.34 -15.18
N GLU A 992 -27.61 -19.05 -14.78
CA GLU A 992 -27.64 -19.74 -13.48
C GLU A 992 -28.13 -21.20 -13.66
N ALA A 993 -27.32 -22.01 -14.36
CA ALA A 993 -27.53 -23.44 -14.47
C ALA A 993 -26.62 -24.18 -13.49
N VAL A 994 -27.16 -25.10 -12.67
CA VAL A 994 -26.35 -26.11 -11.98
C VAL A 994 -26.40 -27.40 -12.80
N GLN A 995 -25.28 -27.75 -13.42
CA GLN A 995 -25.12 -28.95 -14.26
C GLN A 995 -24.57 -30.11 -13.43
N VAL A 996 -25.23 -31.27 -13.47
CA VAL A 996 -24.69 -32.51 -12.88
C VAL A 996 -25.02 -33.71 -13.76
N SER A 997 -24.00 -34.45 -14.20
CA SER A 997 -24.13 -35.76 -14.88
C SER A 997 -25.08 -35.79 -16.09
N GLY A 998 -25.14 -34.69 -16.86
CA GLY A 998 -26.00 -34.56 -18.04
C GLY A 998 -27.44 -34.11 -17.74
N ALA A 999 -27.77 -33.87 -16.47
CA ALA A 999 -29.00 -33.22 -16.02
C ALA A 999 -28.71 -31.82 -15.48
N SER A 1000 -29.71 -30.94 -15.47
CA SER A 1000 -29.55 -29.57 -14.96
C SER A 1000 -30.81 -28.98 -14.37
N LEU A 1001 -30.61 -28.08 -13.41
CA LEU A 1001 -31.62 -27.27 -12.74
C LEU A 1001 -31.42 -25.81 -13.11
N HIS A 1002 -32.46 -25.16 -13.64
CA HIS A 1002 -32.45 -23.76 -14.10
C HIS A 1002 -33.65 -23.00 -13.55
N GLN A 1003 -33.50 -21.68 -13.42
CA GLN A 1003 -34.66 -20.80 -13.32
C GLN A 1003 -35.09 -20.35 -14.72
N ALA A 1004 -36.38 -20.46 -15.01
CA ALA A 1004 -37.00 -19.99 -16.25
C ALA A 1004 -38.20 -19.10 -15.92
N GLY A 1005 -37.95 -17.79 -15.77
CA GLY A 1005 -38.98 -16.84 -15.30
C GLY A 1005 -39.50 -17.22 -13.91
N ASN A 1006 -40.83 -17.26 -13.75
CA ASN A 1006 -41.50 -17.71 -12.50
C ASN A 1006 -41.69 -19.24 -12.49
N SER A 1007 -40.71 -19.99 -12.97
CA SER A 1007 -40.73 -21.45 -13.02
C SER A 1007 -39.31 -22.02 -12.86
N ILE A 1008 -39.23 -23.29 -12.50
CA ILE A 1008 -38.01 -24.07 -12.46
C ILE A 1008 -38.00 -25.04 -13.63
N LEU A 1009 -36.90 -25.08 -14.38
CA LEU A 1009 -36.71 -26.01 -15.48
C LEU A 1009 -35.71 -27.09 -15.07
N LEU A 1010 -36.14 -28.35 -15.14
CA LEU A 1010 -35.28 -29.52 -15.01
C LEU A 1010 -35.04 -30.13 -16.40
N LYS A 1011 -33.79 -30.15 -16.86
CA LYS A 1011 -33.38 -30.82 -18.11
C LYS A 1011 -32.66 -32.14 -17.78
N GLY A 1012 -32.85 -33.19 -18.57
CA GLY A 1012 -32.02 -34.39 -18.55
C GLY A 1012 -32.13 -35.33 -17.34
N ILE A 1013 -33.09 -35.15 -16.42
CA ILE A 1013 -33.25 -36.03 -15.25
C ILE A 1013 -33.76 -37.43 -15.64
N LYS A 1014 -33.16 -38.48 -15.07
CA LYS A 1014 -33.49 -39.90 -15.35
C LYS A 1014 -34.41 -40.53 -14.31
N THR A 1015 -34.51 -39.92 -13.14
CA THR A 1015 -35.35 -40.35 -12.01
C THR A 1015 -36.12 -39.15 -11.46
N PRO A 1016 -37.27 -39.36 -10.77
CA PRO A 1016 -37.99 -38.28 -10.12
C PRO A 1016 -37.11 -37.49 -9.15
N VAL A 1017 -37.18 -36.16 -9.20
CA VAL A 1017 -36.39 -35.25 -8.37
C VAL A 1017 -37.31 -34.45 -7.46
N GLN A 1018 -36.92 -34.24 -6.21
CA GLN A 1018 -37.55 -33.27 -5.32
C GLN A 1018 -36.74 -31.98 -5.29
N VAL A 1019 -37.39 -30.85 -5.60
CA VAL A 1019 -36.81 -29.52 -5.46
C VAL A 1019 -37.39 -28.85 -4.22
N LYS A 1020 -36.54 -28.57 -3.23
CA LYS A 1020 -36.88 -27.93 -1.96
C LYS A 1020 -36.56 -26.44 -2.02
N LEU A 1021 -37.54 -25.58 -1.75
CA LEU A 1021 -37.40 -24.13 -1.77
C LEU A 1021 -37.21 -23.58 -0.36
N TYR A 1022 -36.21 -22.73 -0.15
CA TYR A 1022 -35.88 -22.12 1.13
C TYR A 1022 -35.92 -20.59 1.03
N SER A 1023 -36.28 -19.93 2.13
CA SER A 1023 -36.04 -18.50 2.32
C SER A 1023 -34.53 -18.21 2.43
N LEU A 1024 -34.12 -16.95 2.26
CA LEU A 1024 -32.73 -16.52 2.52
C LEU A 1024 -32.31 -16.73 3.99
N SER A 1025 -33.26 -16.76 4.93
CA SER A 1025 -33.03 -17.11 6.33
C SER A 1025 -32.91 -18.62 6.60
N GLY A 1026 -33.00 -19.46 5.56
CA GLY A 1026 -32.80 -20.91 5.65
C GLY A 1026 -34.05 -21.72 6.03
N SER A 1027 -35.24 -21.11 6.07
CA SER A 1027 -36.49 -21.82 6.36
C SER A 1027 -37.02 -22.52 5.11
N LEU A 1028 -37.41 -23.79 5.22
CA LEU A 1028 -38.03 -24.53 4.11
C LEU A 1028 -39.46 -24.02 3.86
N LEU A 1029 -39.74 -23.63 2.62
CA LEU A 1029 -41.03 -23.04 2.21
C LEU A 1029 -41.92 -24.05 1.48
N GLN A 1030 -41.36 -24.83 0.54
CA GLN A 1030 -42.11 -25.83 -0.21
C GLN A 1030 -41.20 -26.93 -0.77
N ILE A 1031 -41.80 -28.06 -1.12
CA ILE A 1031 -41.19 -29.14 -1.90
C ILE A 1031 -41.98 -29.31 -3.19
N ILE A 1032 -41.29 -29.31 -4.32
CA ILE A 1032 -41.85 -29.56 -5.65
C ILE A 1032 -41.42 -30.96 -6.06
N ASP A 1033 -42.40 -31.85 -6.25
CA ASP A 1033 -42.20 -33.18 -6.79
C ASP A 1033 -42.13 -33.11 -8.33
N ALA A 1034 -40.96 -33.37 -8.89
CA ALA A 1034 -40.72 -33.36 -10.33
C ALA A 1034 -40.57 -34.80 -10.87
N PRO A 1035 -41.64 -35.44 -11.38
CA PRO A 1035 -41.59 -36.83 -11.83
C PRO A 1035 -40.79 -37.04 -13.13
N GLN A 1036 -40.56 -35.99 -13.93
CA GLN A 1036 -39.83 -36.04 -15.20
C GLN A 1036 -39.21 -34.68 -15.56
N ALA A 1037 -38.32 -34.64 -16.56
CA ALA A 1037 -37.78 -33.37 -17.07
C ALA A 1037 -38.91 -32.47 -17.59
N GLY A 1038 -38.84 -31.17 -17.29
CA GLY A 1038 -39.91 -30.23 -17.60
C GLY A 1038 -39.87 -28.95 -16.79
N LEU A 1039 -40.85 -28.09 -17.05
CA LEU A 1039 -41.04 -26.80 -16.40
C LEU A 1039 -42.03 -26.94 -15.24
N TYR A 1040 -41.68 -26.42 -14.07
CA TYR A 1040 -42.49 -26.47 -12.84
C TYR A 1040 -42.77 -25.04 -12.36
N SER A 1041 -44.06 -24.68 -12.30
CA SER A 1041 -44.47 -23.31 -11.99
C SER A 1041 -44.23 -22.93 -10.53
N LEU A 1042 -43.85 -21.67 -10.31
CA LEU A 1042 -43.72 -21.03 -9.00
C LEU A 1042 -44.72 -19.87 -8.82
N ASN A 1043 -45.78 -19.82 -9.63
CA ASN A 1043 -46.70 -18.68 -9.65
C ASN A 1043 -47.46 -18.47 -8.33
N ASP A 1044 -47.50 -19.48 -7.46
CA ASP A 1044 -48.15 -19.41 -6.14
C ASP A 1044 -47.26 -18.79 -5.05
N PHE A 1045 -46.03 -18.38 -5.38
CA PHE A 1045 -45.10 -17.74 -4.45
C PHE A 1045 -45.13 -16.22 -4.52
N ASN A 1046 -44.86 -15.60 -3.36
CA ASN A 1046 -44.63 -14.16 -3.29
C ASN A 1046 -43.37 -13.76 -4.09
N LYS A 1047 -43.40 -12.56 -4.65
CA LYS A 1047 -42.25 -11.95 -5.30
C LYS A 1047 -41.08 -11.85 -4.32
N GLY A 1048 -39.88 -12.27 -4.72
CA GLY A 1048 -38.72 -12.31 -3.82
C GLY A 1048 -37.63 -13.28 -4.25
N ILE A 1049 -36.53 -13.31 -3.48
CA ILE A 1049 -35.37 -14.18 -3.71
C ILE A 1049 -35.44 -15.40 -2.77
N TYR A 1050 -35.20 -16.59 -3.33
CA TYR A 1050 -35.24 -17.87 -2.63
C TYR A 1050 -34.04 -18.75 -3.03
N ILE A 1051 -33.85 -19.85 -2.31
CA ILE A 1051 -32.84 -20.87 -2.62
C ILE A 1051 -33.55 -22.20 -2.93
N ALA A 1052 -33.37 -22.72 -4.14
CA ALA A 1052 -33.81 -24.05 -4.55
C ALA A 1052 -32.70 -25.08 -4.32
N LYS A 1053 -33.00 -26.17 -3.63
CA LYS A 1053 -32.09 -27.31 -3.42
C LYS A 1053 -32.70 -28.60 -3.93
N ALA A 1054 -31.94 -29.39 -4.67
CA ALA A 1054 -32.37 -30.69 -5.17
C ALA A 1054 -31.25 -31.72 -5.03
N VAL A 1055 -31.59 -33.00 -5.10
CA VAL A 1055 -30.61 -34.08 -5.28
C VAL A 1055 -30.92 -34.75 -6.61
N ILE A 1056 -30.01 -34.66 -7.57
CA ILE A 1056 -30.18 -35.21 -8.92
C ILE A 1056 -29.14 -36.31 -9.10
N ASP A 1057 -29.60 -37.54 -9.36
CA ASP A 1057 -28.75 -38.73 -9.51
C ASP A 1057 -27.70 -38.87 -8.39
N GLY A 1058 -28.11 -38.60 -7.14
CA GLY A 1058 -27.27 -38.71 -5.94
C GLY A 1058 -26.41 -37.48 -5.62
N ASN A 1059 -26.45 -36.42 -6.44
CA ASN A 1059 -25.65 -35.22 -6.25
C ASN A 1059 -26.49 -34.01 -5.80
N PRO A 1060 -26.09 -33.27 -4.75
CA PRO A 1060 -26.82 -32.09 -4.31
C PRO A 1060 -26.58 -30.89 -5.25
N CYS A 1061 -27.67 -30.25 -5.67
CA CYS A 1061 -27.68 -29.03 -6.47
C CYS A 1061 -28.31 -27.89 -5.66
N THR A 1062 -27.73 -26.68 -5.70
CA THR A 1062 -28.29 -25.49 -5.05
C THR A 1062 -28.31 -24.32 -6.04
N LEU A 1063 -29.48 -23.73 -6.25
CA LEU A 1063 -29.73 -22.65 -7.20
C LEU A 1063 -30.43 -21.48 -6.50
N LYS A 1064 -29.96 -20.25 -6.70
CA LYS A 1064 -30.68 -19.04 -6.29
C LYS A 1064 -31.81 -18.79 -7.28
N ILE A 1065 -33.01 -18.46 -6.81
CA ILE A 1065 -34.16 -18.18 -7.68
C ILE A 1065 -34.80 -16.84 -7.30
N SER A 1066 -35.24 -16.06 -8.28
CA SER A 1066 -35.87 -14.75 -8.10
C SER A 1066 -37.25 -14.71 -8.74
N ILE A 1067 -38.32 -14.79 -7.95
CA ILE A 1067 -39.70 -14.80 -8.43
C ILE A 1067 -40.14 -13.34 -8.59
N ARG A 1068 -40.54 -12.97 -9.82
CA ARG A 1068 -40.80 -11.58 -10.23
C ARG A 1068 -42.28 -11.24 -10.30
#